data_AF-A0A485B3Q7-F1
#
_entry.id   AF-A0A485B3Q7-F1
#
_cell.length_a   1.000
_cell.length_b   1.000
_cell.length_c   1.000
_cell.angle_alpha   90.00
_cell.angle_beta   90.00
_cell.angle_gamma   90.00
#
_symmetry.space_group_name_H-M   'P 1'
#
loop_
_entity.id
_entity.type
_entity.pdbx_description
1 polymer ?
#
loop_
_entity_poly.entity_id
_entity_poly.type
_entity_poly.pdbx_seq_one_letter_code
_entity_poly.pdbx_strand_id
1 'polypeptide(L)'
;MFEKHKLARSELEKLQAQASGVLLLSDDQQQALQQSLQVLTAEEQQRLAEQAREQNTLQWLLRQQELIRDESQTQTQLREAQQALEQAQPQLAALQQAQPADQLRPLWTRQQEQAEALAQTRRQVEEVNTRLHDRLRLRAGIRLAAQQQTSQLQQTQQSLAEWLKANDRYRQWGNALAGWRAAFQQQARDAQQQAGLEQRLAETRRRLGELPPATLALDADQVRHDLARHAAARPQRQQLATLHSRLLPLRQRLSQLQATEQAGREEQEKLETTLTQRRQAYKEKNQQFSDVKAICELEARIAGLEEERARLQPGAPCPLCGSCEHPAVAEYRALTPGVNQARREALEREVKQLAEEGAQLRGELDALLKQQLKQKEERDSLLQQEQALTSQWQSVSGELQIDLRPEDDIPGWLDAQQEREQQLYQHQQRLAWQAQQQECELQLRQLQQDLAQRHSALNAELAAFALSAPEAETAAAWLAEREEETRGWQTRHDESAALQERLQQLIPLLETLPETEEAVPPAPLEGWRQVHDDCLALQSQWRTLSQQESQQQRLLAETEGQFAAALAASPFADRQAFLDALLDEETRQRLEQLRQTLENTLQQNGALALRAREALAQHQQQPPAEADIAQPMEEVEARLRQLAPLLRENSARQGEIRQQLKQNAENQQRQQALQQEIALAAQQMEDWAWLNSLIGSKEGDKFRKFAQGLTLDNLVWLANHQLNRLHGRYQLQRKASEALELEVVDTWQADAVRDTRTLSGGESFLVSLALALALSDLVSHKTRIDSLFLDEGFGTLDSETLDTALDALDALNASGKAIGVISHVEAMKERIPVQIKVKKINGLGYSRLDKAYAVE
;
A
#
# COMPACT_ATOMS: atom_id res chain seq x y z
N MET A 1 63.76 58.89 -126.62
CA MET A 1 64.56 60.10 -126.38
C MET A 1 64.15 61.26 -127.30
N PHE A 2 64.18 61.09 -128.62
CA PHE A 2 63.72 62.09 -129.61
C PHE A 2 62.28 62.59 -129.37
N GLU A 3 61.33 61.69 -129.08
CA GLU A 3 59.95 62.08 -128.75
C GLU A 3 59.84 62.86 -127.43
N LYS A 4 60.72 62.59 -126.46
CA LYS A 4 60.71 63.24 -125.15
C LYS A 4 61.11 64.73 -125.26
N HIS A 5 62.04 65.06 -126.15
CA HIS A 5 62.45 66.46 -126.39
C HIS A 5 61.33 67.31 -127.01
N LYS A 6 60.59 66.77 -127.99
CA LYS A 6 59.46 67.48 -128.61
C LYS A 6 58.31 67.72 -127.62
N LEU A 7 58.01 66.73 -126.77
CA LEU A 7 57.01 66.84 -125.71
C LEU A 7 57.40 67.88 -124.66
N ALA A 8 58.67 67.92 -124.26
CA ALA A 8 59.15 68.88 -123.26
C ALA A 8 58.94 70.35 -123.69
N ARG A 9 59.11 70.66 -124.98
CA ARG A 9 58.90 72.03 -125.50
C ARG A 9 57.43 72.47 -125.45
N SER A 10 56.47 71.59 -125.76
CA SER A 10 55.04 71.94 -125.74
C SER A 10 54.48 72.09 -124.32
N GLU A 11 55.03 71.35 -123.36
CA GLU A 11 54.63 71.46 -121.95
C GLU A 11 55.05 72.82 -121.34
N LEU A 12 56.23 73.33 -121.71
CA LEU A 12 56.68 74.65 -121.26
C LEU A 12 55.70 75.77 -121.64
N GLU A 13 55.24 75.81 -122.90
CA GLU A 13 54.34 76.85 -123.41
C GLU A 13 52.96 76.81 -122.72
N LYS A 14 52.46 75.62 -122.36
CA LYS A 14 51.20 75.48 -121.60
C LYS A 14 51.30 76.06 -120.20
N LEU A 15 52.38 75.77 -119.49
CA LEU A 15 52.58 76.23 -118.11
C LEU A 15 52.70 77.76 -118.05
N GLN A 16 53.36 78.38 -119.04
CA GLN A 16 53.45 79.84 -119.16
C GLN A 16 52.09 80.52 -119.35
N ALA A 17 51.18 79.93 -120.13
CA ALA A 17 49.82 80.45 -120.30
C ALA A 17 49.00 80.37 -119.01
N GLN A 18 49.12 79.28 -118.24
CA GLN A 18 48.39 79.08 -116.98
C GLN A 18 48.82 80.05 -115.88
N ALA A 19 50.11 80.39 -115.79
CA ALA A 19 50.62 81.34 -114.80
C ALA A 19 50.06 82.77 -114.98
N SER A 20 49.70 83.16 -116.21
CA SER A 20 49.18 84.50 -116.51
C SER A 20 47.71 84.74 -116.07
N GLY A 21 46.95 83.68 -115.78
CA GLY A 21 45.52 83.76 -115.44
C GLY A 21 45.20 83.90 -113.95
N VAL A 22 46.20 83.92 -113.05
CA VAL A 22 46.01 83.97 -111.59
C VAL A 22 46.07 85.42 -111.08
N LEU A 23 44.95 85.96 -110.58
CA LEU A 23 44.84 87.30 -110.00
C LEU A 23 45.13 87.30 -108.49
N LEU A 24 45.95 88.24 -108.04
CA LEU A 24 46.34 88.44 -106.64
C LEU A 24 45.86 89.80 -106.15
N LEU A 25 45.41 89.89 -104.89
CA LEU A 25 45.13 91.18 -104.25
C LEU A 25 46.44 91.96 -104.08
N SER A 26 46.35 93.30 -104.16
CA SER A 26 47.50 94.15 -103.87
C SER A 26 47.83 94.17 -102.38
N ASP A 27 49.10 94.42 -102.04
CA ASP A 27 49.56 94.48 -100.66
C ASP A 27 48.77 95.49 -99.81
N ASP A 28 48.36 96.62 -100.40
CA ASP A 28 47.51 97.63 -99.75
C ASP A 28 46.12 97.08 -99.37
N GLN A 29 45.51 96.28 -100.25
CA GLN A 29 44.20 95.65 -99.99
C GLN A 29 44.32 94.58 -98.90
N GLN A 30 45.41 93.81 -98.90
CA GLN A 30 45.67 92.80 -97.90
C GLN A 30 45.90 93.42 -96.51
N GLN A 31 46.66 94.51 -96.41
CA GLN A 31 46.88 95.22 -95.16
C GLN A 31 45.60 95.88 -94.62
N ALA A 32 44.77 96.49 -95.48
CA ALA A 32 43.50 97.10 -95.06
C ALA A 32 42.54 96.07 -94.44
N LEU A 33 42.43 94.88 -95.04
CA LEU A 33 41.62 93.78 -94.50
C LEU A 33 42.18 93.27 -93.16
N GLN A 34 43.51 93.14 -93.01
CA GLN A 34 44.13 92.72 -91.75
C GLN A 34 43.93 93.74 -90.61
N GLN A 35 44.02 95.05 -90.90
CA GLN A 35 43.77 96.11 -89.91
C GLN A 35 42.30 96.13 -89.47
N SER A 36 41.36 95.99 -90.39
CA SER A 36 39.93 95.90 -90.08
C SER A 36 39.62 94.72 -89.16
N LEU A 37 40.26 93.57 -89.39
CA LEU A 37 40.13 92.40 -88.52
C LEU A 37 40.62 92.69 -87.09
N GLN A 38 41.76 93.37 -86.93
CA GLN A 38 42.31 93.72 -85.61
C GLN A 38 41.38 94.65 -84.81
N VAL A 39 40.80 95.67 -85.45
CA VAL A 39 39.85 96.59 -84.80
C VAL A 39 38.60 95.84 -84.31
N LEU A 40 38.02 94.99 -85.17
CA LEU A 40 36.85 94.20 -84.80
C LEU A 40 37.15 93.24 -83.63
N THR A 41 38.36 92.64 -83.60
CA THR A 41 38.76 91.73 -82.52
C THR A 41 38.92 92.47 -81.18
N ALA A 42 39.40 93.71 -81.19
CA ALA A 42 39.51 94.53 -79.97
C ALA A 42 38.13 94.97 -79.43
N GLU A 43 37.20 95.34 -80.31
CA GLU A 43 35.82 95.65 -79.93
C GLU A 43 35.09 94.45 -79.30
N GLU A 44 35.33 93.24 -79.80
CA GLU A 44 34.77 92.01 -79.24
C GLU A 44 35.25 91.77 -77.80
N GLN A 45 36.55 91.93 -77.55
CA GLN A 45 37.13 91.77 -76.21
C GLN A 45 36.55 92.79 -75.21
N GLN A 46 36.37 94.04 -75.62
CA GLN A 46 35.78 95.07 -74.76
C GLN A 46 34.34 94.73 -74.39
N ARG A 47 33.51 94.32 -75.36
CA ARG A 47 32.10 93.99 -75.13
C ARG A 47 31.92 92.72 -74.29
N LEU A 48 32.81 91.74 -74.42
CA LEU A 48 32.82 90.55 -73.55
C LEU A 48 33.16 90.91 -72.09
N ALA A 49 34.11 91.84 -71.88
CA ALA A 49 34.42 92.33 -70.54
C ALA A 49 33.24 93.10 -69.92
N GLU A 50 32.54 93.94 -70.70
CA GLU A 50 31.31 94.61 -70.27
C GLU A 50 30.20 93.61 -69.89
N GLN A 51 30.00 92.56 -70.70
CA GLN A 51 29.03 91.50 -70.39
C GLN A 51 29.35 90.76 -69.08
N ALA A 52 30.62 90.44 -68.84
CA ALA A 52 31.05 89.76 -67.62
C ALA A 52 30.82 90.62 -66.36
N ARG A 53 31.06 91.93 -66.46
CA ARG A 53 30.80 92.88 -65.36
C ARG A 53 29.33 92.93 -64.99
N GLU A 54 28.44 93.15 -65.96
CA GLU A 54 27.00 93.26 -65.70
C GLU A 54 26.41 91.93 -65.17
N GLN A 55 26.93 90.77 -65.60
CA GLN A 55 26.53 89.46 -65.04
C GLN A 55 26.89 89.31 -63.56
N ASN A 56 28.07 89.78 -63.16
CA ASN A 56 28.53 89.71 -61.76
C ASN A 56 27.69 90.63 -60.86
N THR A 57 27.35 91.84 -61.34
CA THR A 57 26.45 92.77 -60.65
C THR A 57 25.08 92.13 -60.38
N LEU A 58 24.50 91.46 -61.38
CA LEU A 58 23.19 90.80 -61.26
C LEU A 58 23.19 89.70 -60.19
N GLN A 59 24.21 88.85 -60.18
CA GLN A 59 24.32 87.75 -59.20
C GLN A 59 24.44 88.28 -57.76
N TRP A 60 25.18 89.36 -57.56
CA TRP A 60 25.35 89.97 -56.25
C TRP A 60 24.03 90.56 -55.70
N LEU A 61 23.24 91.23 -56.54
CA LEU A 61 21.95 91.82 -56.17
C LEU A 61 20.90 90.75 -55.79
N LEU A 62 20.84 89.65 -56.55
CA LEU A 62 19.95 88.52 -56.24
C LEU A 62 20.26 87.92 -54.87
N ARG A 63 21.55 87.69 -54.58
CA ARG A 63 21.97 87.15 -53.28
C ARG A 63 21.66 88.09 -52.12
N GLN A 64 21.72 89.40 -52.34
CA GLN A 64 21.37 90.39 -51.33
C GLN A 64 19.89 90.33 -50.95
N GLN A 65 18.98 90.18 -51.92
CA GLN A 65 17.54 90.07 -51.64
C GLN A 65 17.19 88.80 -50.83
N GLU A 66 17.82 87.66 -51.13
CA GLU A 66 17.65 86.42 -50.37
C GLU A 66 18.01 86.61 -48.90
N LEU A 67 19.19 87.19 -48.63
CA LEU A 67 19.67 87.39 -47.26
C LEU A 67 18.81 88.38 -46.46
N ILE A 68 18.27 89.42 -47.11
CA ILE A 68 17.32 90.36 -46.46
C ILE A 68 16.03 89.63 -46.04
N ARG A 69 15.53 88.73 -46.90
CA ARG A 69 14.34 87.94 -46.59
C ARG A 69 14.58 87.00 -45.41
N ASP A 70 15.72 86.31 -45.40
CA ASP A 70 16.09 85.38 -44.32
C ASP A 70 16.24 86.09 -42.97
N GLU A 71 16.85 87.29 -42.93
CA GLU A 71 16.95 88.10 -41.71
C GLU A 71 15.55 88.47 -41.18
N SER A 72 14.64 88.92 -42.05
CA SER A 72 13.28 89.31 -41.63
C SER A 72 12.45 88.16 -41.05
N GLN A 73 12.58 86.96 -41.62
CA GLN A 73 11.86 85.76 -41.17
C GLN A 73 12.35 85.28 -39.82
N THR A 74 13.67 85.13 -39.67
CA THR A 74 14.28 84.68 -38.41
C THR A 74 14.02 85.66 -37.27
N GLN A 75 13.99 86.97 -37.56
CA GLN A 75 13.67 87.99 -36.55
C GLN A 75 12.20 87.98 -36.11
N THR A 76 11.28 87.56 -36.98
CA THR A 76 9.86 87.38 -36.62
C THR A 76 9.69 86.18 -35.68
N GLN A 77 10.32 85.05 -36.01
CA GLN A 77 10.30 83.83 -35.17
C GLN A 77 10.91 84.05 -33.78
N LEU A 78 11.93 84.92 -33.67
CA LEU A 78 12.49 85.32 -32.38
C LEU A 78 11.47 86.09 -31.52
N ARG A 79 10.71 87.02 -32.10
CA ARG A 79 9.68 87.78 -31.38
C ARG A 79 8.53 86.89 -30.89
N GLU A 80 8.11 85.93 -31.71
CA GLU A 80 7.07 84.96 -31.33
C GLU A 80 7.51 84.10 -30.14
N ALA A 81 8.76 83.63 -30.14
CA ALA A 81 9.33 82.89 -29.01
C ALA A 81 9.42 83.73 -27.73
N GLN A 82 9.70 85.03 -27.83
CA GLN A 82 9.70 85.95 -26.68
C GLN A 82 8.30 86.12 -26.08
N GLN A 83 7.28 86.32 -26.92
CA GLN A 83 5.89 86.45 -26.46
C GLN A 83 5.37 85.18 -25.81
N ALA A 84 5.73 84.00 -26.33
CA ALA A 84 5.34 82.72 -25.74
C ALA A 84 5.93 82.54 -24.33
N LEU A 85 7.16 83.00 -24.08
CA LEU A 85 7.78 82.97 -22.74
C LEU A 85 7.08 83.94 -21.78
N GLU A 86 6.73 85.15 -22.23
CA GLU A 86 5.99 86.13 -21.42
C GLU A 86 4.59 85.63 -21.03
N GLN A 87 3.87 84.99 -21.95
CA GLN A 87 2.54 84.43 -21.68
C GLN A 87 2.57 83.27 -20.67
N ALA A 88 3.66 82.50 -20.62
CA ALA A 88 3.83 81.38 -19.69
C ALA A 88 4.34 81.82 -18.30
N GLN A 89 4.78 83.07 -18.14
CA GLN A 89 5.36 83.61 -16.90
C GLN A 89 4.52 83.40 -15.63
N PRO A 90 3.18 83.57 -15.60
CA PRO A 90 2.39 83.31 -14.38
C PRO A 90 2.40 81.83 -13.97
N GLN A 91 2.45 80.91 -14.94
CA GLN A 91 2.53 79.46 -14.67
C GLN A 91 3.92 79.06 -14.17
N LEU A 92 4.97 79.70 -14.69
CA LEU A 92 6.34 79.52 -14.23
C LEU A 92 6.58 80.12 -12.84
N ALA A 93 5.87 81.20 -12.48
CA ALA A 93 5.89 81.78 -11.14
C ALA A 93 5.28 80.82 -10.10
N ALA A 94 4.19 80.12 -10.45
CA ALA A 94 3.61 79.07 -9.59
C ALA A 94 4.59 77.92 -9.34
N LEU A 95 5.35 77.50 -10.37
CA LEU A 95 6.41 76.50 -10.22
C LEU A 95 7.54 76.98 -9.28
N GLN A 96 7.94 78.25 -9.35
CA GLN A 96 8.96 78.81 -8.44
C GLN A 96 8.49 78.88 -6.99
N GLN A 97 7.21 79.18 -6.76
CA GLN A 97 6.63 79.20 -5.41
C GLN A 97 6.46 77.80 -4.81
N ALA A 98 6.34 76.76 -5.64
CA ALA A 98 6.23 75.37 -5.19
C ALA A 98 7.57 74.72 -4.76
N GLN A 99 8.72 75.25 -5.21
CA GLN A 99 10.05 74.72 -4.84
C GLN A 99 10.33 74.65 -3.32
N PRO A 100 10.06 75.70 -2.52
CA PRO A 100 10.21 75.62 -1.07
C PRO A 100 9.19 74.66 -0.42
N ALA A 101 8.01 74.45 -1.02
CA ALA A 101 7.04 73.47 -0.52
C ALA A 101 7.57 72.03 -0.74
N ASP A 102 8.15 71.74 -1.89
CA ASP A 102 8.74 70.42 -2.17
C ASP A 102 9.84 70.01 -1.18
N GLN A 103 10.61 70.98 -0.65
CA GLN A 103 11.64 70.72 0.37
C GLN A 103 11.04 70.31 1.73
N LEU A 104 9.83 70.78 2.05
CA LEU A 104 9.10 70.44 3.28
C LEU A 104 8.25 69.17 3.15
N ARG A 105 7.91 68.77 1.92
CA ARG A 105 7.13 67.56 1.59
C ARG A 105 7.60 66.28 2.30
N PRO A 106 8.89 65.90 2.33
CA PRO A 106 9.31 64.66 3.00
C PRO A 106 9.09 64.69 4.51
N LEU A 107 9.25 65.85 5.16
CA LEU A 107 9.00 66.00 6.60
C LEU A 107 7.51 65.91 6.91
N TRP A 108 6.68 66.52 6.06
CA TRP A 108 5.21 66.43 6.14
C TRP A 108 4.70 64.99 5.95
N THR A 109 5.17 64.29 4.93
CA THR A 109 4.79 62.88 4.69
C THR A 109 5.21 62.00 5.86
N ARG A 110 6.43 62.17 6.38
CA ARG A 110 6.90 61.43 7.56
C ARG A 110 6.03 61.70 8.80
N GLN A 111 5.60 62.94 9.02
CA GLN A 111 4.69 63.29 10.12
C GLN A 111 3.33 62.58 9.96
N GLN A 112 2.76 62.55 8.75
CA GLN A 112 1.50 61.86 8.47
C GLN A 112 1.62 60.34 8.71
N GLU A 113 2.69 59.71 8.23
CA GLU A 113 2.95 58.29 8.44
C GLU A 113 3.06 57.94 9.94
N GLN A 114 3.74 58.77 10.75
CA GLN A 114 3.83 58.56 12.20
C GLN A 114 2.46 58.75 12.89
N ALA A 115 1.65 59.70 12.43
CA ALA A 115 0.32 59.93 12.98
C ALA A 115 -0.63 58.76 12.69
N GLU A 116 -0.58 58.21 11.47
CA GLU A 116 -1.35 57.03 11.08
C GLU A 116 -0.89 55.78 11.84
N ALA A 117 0.42 55.56 11.96
CA ALA A 117 0.98 54.44 12.72
C ALA A 117 0.54 54.50 14.19
N LEU A 118 0.58 55.68 14.82
CA LEU A 118 0.11 55.88 16.19
C LEU A 118 -1.39 55.61 16.32
N ALA A 119 -2.21 56.10 15.39
CA ALA A 119 -3.65 55.87 15.40
C ALA A 119 -3.99 54.37 15.26
N GLN A 120 -3.24 53.64 14.44
CA GLN A 120 -3.40 52.18 14.30
C GLN A 120 -3.03 51.45 15.59
N THR A 121 -1.88 51.78 16.21
CA THR A 121 -1.45 51.17 17.47
C THR A 121 -2.45 51.46 18.59
N ARG A 122 -3.01 52.68 18.68
CA ARG A 122 -4.07 53.01 19.64
C ARG A 122 -5.30 52.13 19.52
N ARG A 123 -5.79 51.91 18.30
CA ARG A 123 -6.91 50.99 18.05
C ARG A 123 -6.57 49.57 18.52
N GLN A 124 -5.37 49.09 18.24
CA GLN A 124 -4.91 47.77 18.70
C GLN A 124 -4.81 47.68 20.23
N VAL A 125 -4.29 48.71 20.90
CA VAL A 125 -4.26 48.78 22.37
C VAL A 125 -5.67 48.69 22.94
N GLU A 126 -6.63 49.46 22.42
CA GLU A 126 -8.03 49.43 22.87
C GLU A 126 -8.68 48.06 22.64
N GLU A 127 -8.48 47.44 21.48
CA GLU A 127 -9.01 46.10 21.17
C GLU A 127 -8.41 45.00 22.04
N VAL A 128 -7.11 45.06 22.33
CA VAL A 128 -6.47 44.08 23.23
C VAL A 128 -6.89 44.34 24.67
N ASN A 129 -7.05 45.61 25.07
CA ASN A 129 -7.48 45.98 26.41
C ASN A 129 -8.91 45.51 26.70
N THR A 130 -9.85 45.68 25.76
CA THR A 130 -11.24 45.20 25.90
C THR A 130 -11.27 43.67 26.03
N ARG A 131 -10.57 42.96 25.14
CA ARG A 131 -10.42 41.49 25.22
C ARG A 131 -9.79 41.03 26.54
N LEU A 132 -8.78 41.74 27.04
CA LEU A 132 -8.13 41.44 28.31
C LEU A 132 -9.13 41.59 29.47
N HIS A 133 -9.91 42.67 29.53
CA HIS A 133 -10.91 42.87 30.57
C HIS A 133 -12.00 41.80 30.56
N ASP A 134 -12.49 41.41 29.38
CA ASP A 134 -13.48 40.33 29.26
C ASP A 134 -12.94 38.98 29.75
N ARG A 135 -11.68 38.67 29.41
CA ARG A 135 -11.01 37.44 29.88
C ARG A 135 -10.71 37.48 31.38
N LEU A 136 -10.32 38.64 31.92
CA LEU A 136 -10.12 38.84 33.36
C LEU A 136 -11.42 38.63 34.14
N ARG A 137 -12.55 39.16 33.65
CA ARG A 137 -13.88 38.89 34.23
C ARG A 137 -14.20 37.40 34.18
N LEU A 138 -14.03 36.74 33.04
CA LEU A 138 -14.27 35.30 32.93
C LEU A 138 -13.41 34.52 33.95
N ARG A 139 -12.12 34.86 34.08
CA ARG A 139 -11.21 34.25 35.06
C ARG A 139 -11.67 34.45 36.50
N ALA A 140 -12.15 35.65 36.84
CA ALA A 140 -12.73 35.96 38.16
C ALA A 140 -14.00 35.14 38.43
N GLY A 141 -14.90 35.02 37.44
CA GLY A 141 -16.11 34.20 37.53
C GLY A 141 -15.82 32.71 37.73
N ILE A 142 -14.75 32.19 37.11
CA ILE A 142 -14.28 30.80 37.31
C ILE A 142 -13.79 30.60 38.75
N ARG A 143 -12.96 31.53 39.26
CA ARG A 143 -12.48 31.47 40.64
C ARG A 143 -13.66 31.49 41.63
N LEU A 144 -14.63 32.37 41.41
CA LEU A 144 -15.83 32.46 42.27
C LEU A 144 -16.63 31.15 42.26
N ALA A 145 -16.87 30.56 41.08
CA ALA A 145 -17.55 29.28 40.97
C ALA A 145 -16.80 28.17 41.72
N ALA A 146 -15.46 28.13 41.60
CA ALA A 146 -14.63 27.17 42.32
C ALA A 146 -14.68 27.38 43.84
N GLN A 147 -14.70 28.63 44.33
CA GLN A 147 -14.85 28.94 45.76
C GLN A 147 -16.22 28.51 46.30
N GLN A 148 -17.30 28.79 45.57
CA GLN A 148 -18.66 28.37 45.96
C GLN A 148 -18.79 26.84 45.97
N GLN A 149 -18.25 26.16 44.96
CA GLN A 149 -18.28 24.71 44.91
C GLN A 149 -17.41 24.10 46.02
N THR A 150 -16.24 24.68 46.30
CA THR A 150 -15.36 24.23 47.38
C THR A 150 -16.04 24.35 48.74
N SER A 151 -16.70 25.47 49.04
CA SER A 151 -17.40 25.66 50.32
C SER A 151 -18.59 24.70 50.49
N GLN A 152 -19.37 24.47 49.43
CA GLN A 152 -20.46 23.47 49.43
C GLN A 152 -19.93 22.04 49.65
N LEU A 153 -18.87 21.67 48.94
CA LEU A 153 -18.23 20.36 49.07
C LEU A 153 -17.60 20.17 50.45
N GLN A 154 -16.99 21.19 51.04
CA GLN A 154 -16.45 21.14 52.40
C GLN A 154 -17.55 20.97 53.45
N GLN A 155 -18.67 21.69 53.32
CA GLN A 155 -19.78 21.58 54.25
C GLN A 155 -20.43 20.19 54.20
N THR A 156 -20.61 19.63 53.00
CA THR A 156 -21.12 18.27 52.81
C THR A 156 -20.12 17.22 53.28
N GLN A 157 -18.82 17.41 53.05
CA GLN A 157 -17.79 16.52 53.56
C GLN A 157 -17.76 16.51 55.09
N GLN A 158 -17.91 17.68 55.74
CA GLN A 158 -17.97 17.78 57.20
C GLN A 158 -19.18 17.06 57.77
N SER A 159 -20.39 17.29 57.23
CA SER A 159 -21.60 16.60 57.72
C SER A 159 -21.54 15.09 57.52
N LEU A 160 -20.97 14.64 56.40
CA LEU A 160 -20.77 13.23 56.10
C LEU A 160 -19.71 12.60 57.02
N ALA A 161 -18.60 13.29 57.28
CA ALA A 161 -17.57 12.84 58.21
C ALA A 161 -18.09 12.74 59.65
N GLU A 162 -18.89 13.71 60.09
CA GLU A 162 -19.59 13.66 61.38
C GLU A 162 -20.53 12.46 61.46
N TRP A 163 -21.31 12.21 60.41
CA TRP A 163 -22.20 11.05 60.33
C TRP A 163 -21.43 9.72 60.36
N LEU A 164 -20.36 9.60 59.58
CA LEU A 164 -19.52 8.39 59.54
C LEU A 164 -18.90 8.09 60.90
N LYS A 165 -18.42 9.14 61.60
CA LYS A 165 -17.85 9.03 62.94
C LYS A 165 -18.91 8.64 63.98
N ALA A 166 -20.11 9.23 63.91
CA ALA A 166 -21.21 8.89 64.80
C ALA A 166 -21.72 7.44 64.59
N ASN A 167 -21.51 6.88 63.40
CA ASN A 167 -22.00 5.56 63.00
C ASN A 167 -20.87 4.53 62.74
N ASP A 168 -19.67 4.71 63.31
CA ASP A 168 -18.52 3.79 63.10
C ASP A 168 -18.83 2.34 63.50
N ARG A 169 -19.84 2.12 64.36
CA ARG A 169 -20.36 0.79 64.71
C ARG A 169 -20.73 -0.04 63.47
N TYR A 170 -21.28 0.57 62.41
CA TYR A 170 -21.67 -0.15 61.19
C TYR A 170 -20.44 -0.71 60.44
N ARG A 171 -19.31 -0.01 60.47
CA ARG A 171 -18.03 -0.53 59.95
C ARG A 171 -17.59 -1.77 60.73
N GLN A 172 -17.69 -1.71 62.05
CA GLN A 172 -17.32 -2.83 62.92
C GLN A 172 -18.23 -4.04 62.72
N TRP A 173 -19.54 -3.81 62.54
CA TRP A 173 -20.50 -4.86 62.16
C TRP A 173 -20.19 -5.49 60.81
N GLY A 174 -19.77 -4.70 59.83
CA GLY A 174 -19.29 -5.21 58.53
C GLY A 174 -18.23 -6.30 58.64
N ASN A 175 -17.29 -6.13 59.56
CA ASN A 175 -16.22 -7.13 59.80
C ASN A 175 -16.74 -8.39 60.50
N ALA A 176 -17.78 -8.26 61.33
CA ALA A 176 -18.36 -9.35 62.12
C ALA A 176 -19.50 -10.10 61.40
N LEU A 177 -20.15 -9.48 60.41
CA LEU A 177 -21.32 -9.99 59.70
C LEU A 177 -21.10 -11.37 59.06
N ALA A 178 -19.90 -11.62 58.52
CA ALA A 178 -19.55 -12.93 57.97
C ALA A 178 -19.53 -14.02 59.05
N GLY A 179 -19.02 -13.69 60.25
CA GLY A 179 -19.02 -14.58 61.41
C GLY A 179 -20.44 -14.86 61.91
N TRP A 180 -21.26 -13.82 62.04
CA TRP A 180 -22.67 -13.97 62.44
C TRP A 180 -23.46 -14.82 61.45
N ARG A 181 -23.26 -14.64 60.13
CA ARG A 181 -23.92 -15.46 59.10
C ARG A 181 -23.56 -16.94 59.26
N ALA A 182 -22.29 -17.26 59.50
CA ALA A 182 -21.85 -18.63 59.75
C ALA A 182 -22.47 -19.21 61.03
N ALA A 183 -22.53 -18.42 62.12
CA ALA A 183 -23.12 -18.83 63.38
C ALA A 183 -24.62 -19.12 63.26
N PHE A 184 -25.40 -18.25 62.61
CA PHE A 184 -26.84 -18.49 62.41
C PHE A 184 -27.14 -19.67 61.48
N GLN A 185 -26.32 -19.88 60.43
CA GLN A 185 -26.43 -21.09 59.59
C GLN A 185 -26.15 -22.37 60.39
N GLN A 186 -25.16 -22.34 61.27
CA GLN A 186 -24.86 -23.47 62.15
C GLN A 186 -26.01 -23.72 63.13
N GLN A 187 -26.59 -22.67 63.72
CA GLN A 187 -27.74 -22.78 64.63
C GLN A 187 -28.97 -23.41 63.93
N ALA A 188 -29.23 -23.06 62.67
CA ALA A 188 -30.30 -23.68 61.88
C ALA A 188 -30.06 -25.18 61.63
N ARG A 189 -28.81 -25.58 61.34
CA ARG A 189 -28.44 -27.00 61.18
C ARG A 189 -28.57 -27.77 62.48
N ASP A 190 -28.10 -27.21 63.58
CA ASP A 190 -28.16 -27.83 64.90
C ASP A 190 -29.63 -28.00 65.35
N ALA A 191 -30.50 -27.03 65.07
CA ALA A 191 -31.94 -27.15 65.33
C ALA A 191 -32.59 -28.31 64.53
N GLN A 192 -32.21 -28.50 63.26
CA GLN A 192 -32.67 -29.66 62.48
C GLN A 192 -32.16 -31.00 63.04
N GLN A 193 -30.89 -31.05 63.49
CA GLN A 193 -30.33 -32.24 64.11
C GLN A 193 -31.03 -32.57 65.43
N GLN A 194 -31.32 -31.56 66.25
CA GLN A 194 -32.07 -31.74 67.51
C GLN A 194 -33.47 -32.28 67.23
N ALA A 195 -34.22 -31.68 66.31
CA ALA A 195 -35.55 -32.17 65.93
C ALA A 195 -35.52 -33.61 65.42
N GLY A 196 -34.50 -33.99 64.64
CA GLY A 196 -34.31 -35.36 64.17
C GLY A 196 -34.03 -36.37 65.30
N LEU A 197 -33.21 -36.01 66.28
CA LEU A 197 -32.95 -36.84 67.46
C LEU A 197 -34.18 -36.97 68.36
N GLU A 198 -34.96 -35.89 68.54
CA GLU A 198 -36.21 -35.90 69.30
C GLU A 198 -37.27 -36.80 68.64
N GLN A 199 -37.37 -36.79 67.31
CA GLN A 199 -38.24 -37.71 66.57
C GLN A 199 -37.82 -39.17 66.74
N ARG A 200 -36.52 -39.48 66.62
CA ARG A 200 -35.99 -40.84 66.85
C ARG A 200 -36.23 -41.30 68.30
N LEU A 201 -36.09 -40.40 69.26
CA LEU A 201 -36.36 -40.68 70.66
C LEU A 201 -37.86 -40.95 70.91
N ALA A 202 -38.75 -40.19 70.27
CA ALA A 202 -40.19 -40.45 70.34
C ALA A 202 -40.56 -41.81 69.70
N GLU A 203 -39.93 -42.17 68.58
CA GLU A 203 -40.13 -43.47 67.93
C GLU A 203 -39.66 -44.63 68.82
N THR A 204 -38.45 -44.56 69.36
CA THR A 204 -37.92 -45.61 70.27
C THR A 204 -38.80 -45.77 71.52
N ARG A 205 -39.26 -44.66 72.12
CA ARG A 205 -40.22 -44.69 73.25
C ARG A 205 -41.55 -45.35 72.88
N ARG A 206 -42.08 -45.05 71.68
CA ARG A 206 -43.30 -45.68 71.17
C ARG A 206 -43.11 -47.18 70.99
N ARG A 207 -42.03 -47.63 70.34
CA ARG A 207 -41.71 -49.06 70.14
C ARG A 207 -41.56 -49.82 71.45
N LEU A 208 -40.94 -49.19 72.44
CA LEU A 208 -40.79 -49.76 73.78
C LEU A 208 -42.13 -49.87 74.53
N GLY A 209 -43.06 -48.94 74.28
CA GLY A 209 -44.43 -48.99 74.81
C GLY A 209 -45.35 -50.00 74.13
N GLU A 210 -45.10 -50.36 72.87
CA GLU A 210 -45.82 -51.44 72.14
C GLU A 210 -45.47 -52.84 72.66
N LEU A 211 -44.33 -53.00 73.35
CA LEU A 211 -43.89 -54.26 73.94
C LEU A 211 -44.47 -54.48 75.35
N PRO A 212 -44.83 -55.72 75.72
CA PRO A 212 -45.32 -56.04 77.06
C PRO A 212 -44.29 -55.67 78.16
N PRO A 213 -44.75 -55.43 79.40
CA PRO A 213 -43.89 -55.09 80.52
C PRO A 213 -42.88 -56.20 80.79
N ALA A 214 -41.68 -55.83 81.25
CA ALA A 214 -40.62 -56.79 81.54
C ALA A 214 -41.07 -57.77 82.63
N THR A 215 -41.26 -59.03 82.26
CA THR A 215 -41.56 -60.13 83.18
C THR A 215 -40.28 -60.82 83.69
N LEU A 216 -39.13 -60.53 83.07
CA LEU A 216 -37.83 -61.15 83.33
C LEU A 216 -36.82 -60.12 83.85
N ALA A 217 -36.06 -60.50 84.88
CA ALA A 217 -34.97 -59.71 85.45
C ALA A 217 -33.60 -60.21 84.96
N LEU A 218 -33.46 -60.41 83.65
CA LEU A 218 -32.22 -60.88 83.00
C LEU A 218 -31.57 -59.73 82.21
N ASP A 219 -30.23 -59.71 82.16
CA ASP A 219 -29.48 -58.80 81.29
C ASP A 219 -29.38 -59.32 79.84
N ALA A 220 -28.82 -58.50 78.93
CA ALA A 220 -28.76 -58.85 77.51
C ALA A 220 -27.90 -60.08 77.20
N ASP A 221 -26.86 -60.35 78.00
CA ASP A 221 -25.99 -61.52 77.82
C ASP A 221 -26.67 -62.79 78.33
N GLN A 222 -27.34 -62.69 79.49
CA GLN A 222 -28.13 -63.75 80.08
C GLN A 222 -29.31 -64.15 79.17
N VAL A 223 -30.04 -63.18 78.60
CA VAL A 223 -31.14 -63.47 77.66
C VAL A 223 -30.64 -64.18 76.40
N ARG A 224 -29.51 -63.73 75.84
CA ARG A 224 -28.89 -64.39 74.68
C ARG A 224 -28.47 -65.82 75.01
N HIS A 225 -27.86 -66.02 76.17
CA HIS A 225 -27.44 -67.34 76.64
C HIS A 225 -28.63 -68.28 76.84
N ASP A 226 -29.69 -67.82 77.50
CA ASP A 226 -30.90 -68.60 77.75
C ASP A 226 -31.66 -68.93 76.45
N LEU A 227 -31.77 -67.98 75.50
CA LEU A 227 -32.33 -68.25 74.18
C LEU A 227 -31.53 -69.33 73.43
N ALA A 228 -30.19 -69.28 73.49
CA ALA A 228 -29.34 -70.29 72.88
C ALA A 228 -29.56 -71.68 73.52
N ARG A 229 -29.71 -71.75 74.85
CA ARG A 229 -30.05 -72.98 75.57
C ARG A 229 -31.42 -73.53 75.16
N HIS A 230 -32.45 -72.67 75.10
CA HIS A 230 -33.80 -73.07 74.66
C HIS A 230 -33.81 -73.58 73.21
N ALA A 231 -33.05 -72.94 72.32
CA ALA A 231 -32.90 -73.37 70.93
C ALA A 231 -32.19 -74.72 70.83
N ALA A 232 -31.11 -74.93 71.59
CA ALA A 232 -30.36 -76.19 71.62
C ALA A 232 -31.18 -77.37 72.18
N ALA A 233 -32.08 -77.11 73.13
CA ALA A 233 -32.98 -78.11 73.74
C ALA A 233 -34.25 -78.42 72.92
N ARG A 234 -34.52 -77.66 71.85
CA ARG A 234 -35.74 -77.80 71.03
C ARG A 234 -35.91 -79.18 70.38
N PRO A 235 -34.90 -79.81 69.74
CA PRO A 235 -35.08 -81.12 69.11
C PRO A 235 -35.34 -82.23 70.15
N GLN A 236 -34.71 -82.17 71.32
CA GLN A 236 -34.95 -83.12 72.42
C GLN A 236 -36.35 -82.95 73.01
N ARG A 237 -36.86 -81.71 73.15
CA ARG A 237 -38.25 -81.43 73.54
C ARG A 237 -39.26 -82.06 72.58
N GLN A 238 -39.01 -81.96 71.27
CA GLN A 238 -39.84 -82.62 70.24
C GLN A 238 -39.77 -84.15 70.34
N GLN A 239 -38.57 -84.71 70.58
CA GLN A 239 -38.41 -86.14 70.78
C GLN A 239 -39.19 -86.64 72.01
N LEU A 240 -39.15 -85.93 73.15
CA LEU A 240 -39.97 -86.27 74.32
C LEU A 240 -41.47 -86.29 73.99
N ALA A 241 -41.98 -85.30 73.25
CA ALA A 241 -43.38 -85.29 72.83
C ALA A 241 -43.75 -86.54 72.01
N THR A 242 -42.86 -86.96 71.10
CA THR A 242 -43.07 -88.17 70.29
C THR A 242 -42.96 -89.46 71.09
N LEU A 243 -42.11 -89.52 72.12
CA LEU A 243 -41.99 -90.69 72.99
C LEU A 243 -43.19 -90.81 73.93
N HIS A 244 -43.64 -89.71 74.53
CA HIS A 244 -44.82 -89.68 75.41
C HIS A 244 -46.08 -90.20 74.70
N SER A 245 -46.32 -89.72 73.47
CA SER A 245 -47.47 -90.16 72.65
C SER A 245 -47.45 -91.66 72.28
N ARG A 246 -46.30 -92.33 72.36
CA ARG A 246 -46.13 -93.77 72.07
C ARG A 246 -46.13 -94.66 73.31
N LEU A 247 -45.50 -94.21 74.40
CA LEU A 247 -45.37 -94.97 75.66
C LEU A 247 -46.70 -95.14 76.40
N LEU A 248 -47.52 -94.09 76.47
CA LEU A 248 -48.75 -94.11 77.25
C LEU A 248 -49.79 -95.14 76.74
N PRO A 249 -50.13 -95.21 75.44
CA PRO A 249 -51.03 -96.23 74.91
C PRO A 249 -50.48 -97.65 75.07
N LEU A 250 -49.16 -97.80 74.95
CA LEU A 250 -48.48 -99.10 75.04
C LEU A 250 -48.53 -99.67 76.46
N ARG A 251 -48.27 -98.85 77.49
CA ARG A 251 -48.42 -99.26 78.90
C ARG A 251 -49.86 -99.64 79.25
N GLN A 252 -50.84 -98.91 78.73
CA GLN A 252 -52.27 -99.26 78.88
C GLN A 252 -52.61 -100.61 78.23
N ARG A 253 -52.03 -100.92 77.06
CA ARG A 253 -52.23 -102.22 76.41
C ARG A 253 -51.60 -103.37 77.19
N LEU A 254 -50.41 -103.17 77.76
CA LEU A 254 -49.73 -104.16 78.61
C LEU A 254 -50.53 -104.48 79.88
N SER A 255 -51.10 -103.48 80.56
CA SER A 255 -51.90 -103.72 81.76
C SER A 255 -53.19 -104.51 81.45
N GLN A 256 -53.82 -104.23 80.31
CA GLN A 256 -54.97 -105.01 79.83
C GLN A 256 -54.61 -106.47 79.56
N LEU A 257 -53.48 -106.73 78.89
CA LEU A 257 -53.04 -108.10 78.60
C LEU A 257 -52.69 -108.87 79.89
N GLN A 258 -52.03 -108.22 80.86
CA GLN A 258 -51.74 -108.83 82.17
C GLN A 258 -53.02 -109.24 82.91
N ALA A 259 -54.06 -108.40 82.90
CA ALA A 259 -55.35 -108.73 83.50
C ALA A 259 -56.01 -109.94 82.80
N THR A 260 -55.95 -110.01 81.47
CA THR A 260 -56.49 -111.16 80.72
C THR A 260 -55.72 -112.46 80.95
N GLU A 261 -54.40 -112.39 81.12
CA GLU A 261 -53.55 -113.55 81.40
C GLU A 261 -53.85 -114.14 82.79
N GLN A 262 -54.06 -113.28 83.80
CA GLN A 262 -54.45 -113.71 85.14
C GLN A 262 -55.82 -114.40 85.13
N ALA A 263 -56.82 -113.81 84.48
CA ALA A 263 -58.14 -114.42 84.35
C ALA A 263 -58.08 -115.79 83.65
N GLY A 264 -57.28 -115.91 82.58
CA GLY A 264 -57.07 -117.18 81.88
C GLY A 264 -56.41 -118.26 82.74
N ARG A 265 -55.46 -117.92 83.62
CA ARG A 265 -54.82 -118.89 84.53
C ARG A 265 -55.78 -119.43 85.58
N GLU A 266 -56.62 -118.58 86.15
CA GLU A 266 -57.65 -119.01 87.11
C GLU A 266 -58.66 -119.97 86.46
N GLU A 267 -59.02 -119.73 85.20
CA GLU A 267 -59.93 -120.60 84.45
C GLU A 267 -59.28 -121.96 84.12
N GLN A 268 -57.98 -121.97 83.82
CA GLN A 268 -57.21 -123.20 83.63
C GLN A 268 -57.21 -124.08 84.88
N GLU A 269 -56.92 -123.49 86.05
CA GLU A 269 -56.89 -124.22 87.34
C GLU A 269 -58.26 -124.82 87.68
N LYS A 270 -59.35 -124.08 87.40
CA LYS A 270 -60.73 -124.58 87.56
C LYS A 270 -61.04 -125.76 86.62
N LEU A 271 -60.63 -125.69 85.36
CA LEU A 271 -60.84 -126.78 84.41
C LEU A 271 -60.00 -128.03 84.76
N GLU A 272 -58.74 -127.85 85.18
CA GLU A 272 -57.86 -128.96 85.59
C GLU A 272 -58.38 -129.68 86.85
N THR A 273 -58.83 -128.92 87.85
CA THR A 273 -59.44 -129.47 89.08
C THR A 273 -60.75 -130.22 88.78
N THR A 274 -61.60 -129.67 87.91
CA THR A 274 -62.83 -130.35 87.48
C THR A 274 -62.53 -131.63 86.70
N LEU A 275 -61.56 -131.59 85.79
CA LEU A 275 -61.15 -132.74 84.99
C LEU A 275 -60.56 -133.87 85.86
N THR A 276 -59.77 -133.53 86.87
CA THR A 276 -59.21 -134.51 87.83
C THR A 276 -60.29 -135.17 88.67
N GLN A 277 -61.26 -134.39 89.18
CA GLN A 277 -62.42 -134.94 89.90
C GLN A 277 -63.25 -135.90 89.02
N ARG A 278 -63.52 -135.52 87.77
CA ARG A 278 -64.28 -136.36 86.82
C ARG A 278 -63.54 -137.66 86.48
N ARG A 279 -62.21 -137.61 86.33
CA ARG A 279 -61.37 -138.82 86.16
C ARG A 279 -61.43 -139.76 87.37
N GLN A 280 -61.42 -139.21 88.58
CA GLN A 280 -61.55 -139.98 89.81
C GLN A 280 -62.92 -140.69 89.88
N ALA A 281 -64.00 -139.94 89.65
CA ALA A 281 -65.36 -140.46 89.63
C ALA A 281 -65.55 -141.54 88.55
N TYR A 282 -65.00 -141.33 87.35
CA TYR A 282 -64.99 -142.32 86.29
C TYR A 282 -64.32 -143.63 86.74
N LYS A 283 -63.14 -143.53 87.39
CA LYS A 283 -62.39 -144.69 87.88
C LYS A 283 -63.18 -145.48 88.93
N GLU A 284 -63.79 -144.79 89.90
CA GLU A 284 -64.58 -145.43 90.97
C GLU A 284 -65.84 -146.11 90.42
N LYS A 285 -66.62 -145.41 89.58
CA LYS A 285 -67.86 -145.95 89.01
C LYS A 285 -67.59 -147.08 88.04
N ASN A 286 -66.50 -147.02 87.27
CA ASN A 286 -66.13 -148.10 86.37
C ASN A 286 -65.67 -149.36 87.12
N GLN A 287 -65.04 -149.21 88.28
CA GLN A 287 -64.73 -150.35 89.16
C GLN A 287 -66.01 -150.98 89.73
N GLN A 288 -66.93 -150.16 90.26
CA GLN A 288 -68.23 -150.64 90.75
C GLN A 288 -69.03 -151.35 89.65
N PHE A 289 -69.02 -150.80 88.43
CA PHE A 289 -69.66 -151.41 87.27
C PHE A 289 -69.08 -152.80 86.99
N SER A 290 -67.76 -152.94 87.06
CA SER A 290 -67.05 -154.21 86.83
C SER A 290 -67.38 -155.24 87.91
N ASP A 291 -67.38 -154.84 89.19
CA ASP A 291 -67.66 -155.72 90.32
C ASP A 291 -69.12 -156.23 90.28
N VAL A 292 -70.09 -155.34 90.04
CA VAL A 292 -71.52 -155.70 89.94
C VAL A 292 -71.78 -156.59 88.71
N LYS A 293 -71.08 -156.34 87.59
CA LYS A 293 -71.16 -157.21 86.42
C LYS A 293 -70.73 -158.64 86.74
N ALA A 294 -69.64 -158.81 87.50
CA ALA A 294 -69.16 -160.14 87.92
C ALA A 294 -70.17 -160.86 88.83
N ILE A 295 -70.84 -160.14 89.75
CA ILE A 295 -71.87 -160.70 90.64
C ILE A 295 -73.07 -161.23 89.85
N CYS A 296 -73.57 -160.45 88.87
CA CYS A 296 -74.68 -160.89 88.02
C CYS A 296 -74.38 -162.16 87.23
N GLU A 297 -73.12 -162.35 86.80
CA GLU A 297 -72.69 -163.55 86.07
C GLU A 297 -72.67 -164.80 86.98
N LEU A 298 -72.32 -164.64 88.26
CA LEU A 298 -72.37 -165.72 89.25
C LEU A 298 -73.81 -166.11 89.61
N GLU A 299 -74.70 -165.13 89.81
CA GLU A 299 -76.13 -165.37 90.10
C GLU A 299 -76.83 -166.16 89.00
N ALA A 300 -76.58 -165.80 87.73
CA ALA A 300 -77.12 -166.53 86.58
C ALA A 300 -76.70 -168.01 86.55
N ARG A 301 -75.52 -168.32 87.09
CA ARG A 301 -74.98 -169.68 87.13
C ARG A 301 -75.55 -170.53 88.26
N ILE A 302 -75.85 -169.90 89.40
CA ILE A 302 -76.47 -170.54 90.57
C ILE A 302 -77.92 -170.96 90.27
N ALA A 303 -78.68 -170.13 89.56
CA ALA A 303 -80.07 -170.42 89.18
C ALA A 303 -80.22 -171.67 88.28
N GLY A 304 -79.18 -172.06 87.54
CA GLY A 304 -79.22 -173.23 86.65
C GLY A 304 -79.15 -174.60 87.33
N LEU A 305 -78.91 -174.68 88.66
CA LEU A 305 -78.65 -175.94 89.38
C LEU A 305 -79.81 -176.39 90.31
N GLU A 306 -80.98 -175.75 90.23
CA GLU A 306 -82.14 -176.04 91.10
C GLU A 306 -82.87 -177.35 90.77
N GLU A 307 -82.96 -177.75 89.49
CA GLU A 307 -83.71 -178.96 89.08
C GLU A 307 -83.08 -180.26 89.59
N GLU A 308 -81.75 -180.33 89.70
CA GLU A 308 -81.04 -181.53 90.18
C GLU A 308 -81.22 -181.75 91.69
N ARG A 309 -81.50 -180.70 92.47
CA ARG A 309 -81.73 -180.80 93.93
C ARG A 309 -83.09 -181.38 94.29
N ALA A 310 -84.07 -181.34 93.39
CA ALA A 310 -85.43 -181.80 93.66
C ALA A 310 -85.60 -183.34 93.62
N ARG A 311 -84.63 -184.10 93.09
CA ARG A 311 -84.75 -185.56 92.85
C ARG A 311 -84.26 -186.48 94.00
N LEU A 312 -83.93 -185.96 95.18
CA LEU A 312 -83.43 -186.75 96.33
C LEU A 312 -84.57 -187.28 97.23
N GLN A 313 -84.61 -188.60 97.50
CA GLN A 313 -85.58 -189.24 98.42
C GLN A 313 -84.90 -189.83 99.68
N PRO A 314 -85.54 -189.80 100.86
CA PRO A 314 -84.93 -190.23 102.11
C PRO A 314 -84.74 -191.75 102.17
N GLY A 315 -83.52 -192.21 102.46
CA GLY A 315 -83.20 -193.63 102.70
C GLY A 315 -82.83 -194.47 101.48
N ALA A 316 -82.85 -193.90 100.26
CA ALA A 316 -82.36 -194.54 99.04
C ALA A 316 -81.05 -193.88 98.54
N PRO A 317 -80.13 -194.62 97.90
CA PRO A 317 -78.88 -194.05 97.37
C PRO A 317 -79.12 -193.08 96.20
N CYS A 318 -78.41 -191.94 96.23
CA CYS A 318 -78.49 -190.86 95.23
C CYS A 318 -77.81 -191.22 93.88
N PRO A 319 -78.39 -190.86 92.72
CA PRO A 319 -77.83 -191.16 91.39
C PRO A 319 -76.55 -190.39 91.03
N LEU A 320 -76.16 -189.36 91.80
CA LEU A 320 -74.94 -188.57 91.55
C LEU A 320 -73.74 -189.00 92.42
N CYS A 321 -73.96 -189.66 93.56
CA CYS A 321 -72.87 -189.99 94.48
C CYS A 321 -73.05 -191.29 95.29
N GLY A 322 -74.20 -191.97 95.19
CA GLY A 322 -74.47 -193.21 95.94
C GLY A 322 -74.64 -193.06 97.45
N SER A 323 -74.53 -191.85 98.03
CA SER A 323 -74.67 -191.59 99.47
C SER A 323 -76.14 -191.57 99.93
N CYS A 324 -76.40 -192.07 101.13
CA CYS A 324 -77.74 -192.12 101.75
C CYS A 324 -78.02 -190.97 102.74
N GLU A 325 -77.08 -190.05 102.98
CA GLU A 325 -77.23 -188.90 103.89
C GLU A 325 -76.81 -187.58 103.24
N HIS A 326 -77.64 -186.53 103.39
CA HIS A 326 -77.41 -185.17 102.85
C HIS A 326 -77.86 -184.10 103.86
N PRO A 327 -76.94 -183.40 104.56
CA PRO A 327 -77.28 -182.44 105.61
C PRO A 327 -77.77 -181.06 105.11
N ALA A 328 -77.55 -180.71 103.84
CA ALA A 328 -77.65 -179.32 103.36
C ALA A 328 -78.81 -179.03 102.39
N VAL A 329 -79.90 -179.81 102.43
CA VAL A 329 -81.06 -179.62 101.52
C VAL A 329 -81.98 -178.46 101.96
N ALA A 330 -81.92 -178.04 103.22
CA ALA A 330 -82.80 -176.99 103.76
C ALA A 330 -82.29 -175.55 103.54
N GLU A 331 -80.98 -175.32 103.46
CA GLU A 331 -80.40 -173.96 103.39
C GLU A 331 -80.48 -173.31 102.00
N TYR A 332 -80.68 -174.09 100.94
CA TYR A 332 -80.68 -173.58 99.56
C TYR A 332 -82.04 -173.19 98.98
N ARG A 333 -83.14 -173.33 99.74
CA ARG A 333 -84.49 -172.99 99.24
C ARG A 333 -84.85 -171.49 99.31
N ALA A 334 -83.93 -170.64 99.76
CA ALA A 334 -84.14 -169.20 99.88
C ALA A 334 -83.12 -168.39 99.07
N LEU A 335 -83.30 -168.29 97.76
CA LEU A 335 -82.65 -167.29 96.89
C LEU A 335 -83.69 -166.71 95.91
N THR A 336 -83.82 -165.37 95.86
CA THR A 336 -84.70 -164.62 94.94
C THR A 336 -83.86 -163.85 93.90
N PRO A 337 -84.00 -164.10 92.58
CA PRO A 337 -83.25 -163.38 91.54
C PRO A 337 -83.87 -162.01 91.15
N GLY A 338 -83.06 -160.95 90.96
CA GLY A 338 -83.49 -159.71 90.25
C GLY A 338 -82.79 -158.37 90.55
N VAL A 339 -82.14 -158.19 91.71
CA VAL A 339 -81.69 -156.84 92.16
C VAL A 339 -80.38 -156.38 91.50
N ASN A 340 -79.44 -157.28 91.21
CA ASN A 340 -78.11 -156.90 90.74
C ASN A 340 -78.06 -156.50 89.24
N GLN A 341 -79.00 -156.99 88.41
CA GLN A 341 -79.06 -156.64 86.98
C GLN A 341 -79.39 -155.16 86.74
N ALA A 342 -80.41 -154.63 87.42
CA ALA A 342 -80.77 -153.21 87.33
C ALA A 342 -79.62 -152.29 87.77
N ARG A 343 -78.84 -152.72 88.75
CA ARG A 343 -77.68 -151.97 89.25
C ARG A 343 -76.54 -151.87 88.23
N ARG A 344 -76.33 -152.92 87.42
CA ARG A 344 -75.31 -152.93 86.36
C ARG A 344 -75.63 -151.91 85.26
N GLU A 345 -76.86 -151.88 84.77
CA GLU A 345 -77.26 -150.98 83.67
C GLU A 345 -77.18 -149.50 84.07
N ALA A 346 -77.55 -149.18 85.31
CA ALA A 346 -77.41 -147.83 85.86
C ALA A 346 -75.93 -147.38 85.86
N LEU A 347 -75.03 -148.23 86.35
CA LEU A 347 -73.60 -147.93 86.40
C LEU A 347 -72.96 -147.81 85.00
N GLU A 348 -73.42 -148.57 84.00
CA GLU A 348 -72.90 -148.44 82.61
C GLU A 348 -73.17 -147.05 82.01
N ARG A 349 -74.38 -146.50 82.24
CA ARG A 349 -74.76 -145.18 81.76
C ARG A 349 -73.94 -144.08 82.43
N GLU A 350 -73.75 -144.18 83.75
CA GLU A 350 -72.94 -143.22 84.52
C GLU A 350 -71.49 -143.17 84.03
N VAL A 351 -70.86 -144.33 83.74
CA VAL A 351 -69.48 -144.40 83.25
C VAL A 351 -69.34 -143.76 81.85
N LYS A 352 -70.30 -144.00 80.94
CA LYS A 352 -70.30 -143.39 79.60
C LYS A 352 -70.45 -141.86 79.68
N GLN A 353 -71.36 -141.37 80.50
CA GLN A 353 -71.56 -139.93 80.70
C GLN A 353 -70.29 -139.24 81.24
N LEU A 354 -69.63 -139.84 82.24
CA LEU A 354 -68.38 -139.32 82.80
C LEU A 354 -67.22 -139.29 81.78
N ALA A 355 -67.21 -140.19 80.80
CA ALA A 355 -66.20 -140.20 79.74
C ALA A 355 -66.39 -139.05 78.73
N GLU A 356 -67.63 -138.75 78.34
CA GLU A 356 -67.96 -137.64 77.44
C GLU A 356 -67.68 -136.29 78.11
N GLU A 357 -68.10 -136.11 79.37
CA GLU A 357 -67.79 -134.92 80.17
C GLU A 357 -66.28 -134.69 80.31
N GLY A 358 -65.50 -135.76 80.53
CA GLY A 358 -64.05 -135.68 80.61
C GLY A 358 -63.37 -135.31 79.29
N ALA A 359 -63.93 -135.71 78.14
CA ALA A 359 -63.40 -135.35 76.83
C ALA A 359 -63.68 -133.88 76.47
N GLN A 360 -64.87 -133.37 76.80
CA GLN A 360 -65.23 -131.96 76.60
C GLN A 360 -64.33 -131.02 77.40
N LEU A 361 -64.17 -131.27 78.71
CA LEU A 361 -63.31 -130.47 79.59
C LEU A 361 -61.84 -130.45 79.13
N ARG A 362 -61.34 -131.56 78.54
CA ARG A 362 -59.99 -131.60 77.97
C ARG A 362 -59.86 -130.72 76.72
N GLY A 363 -60.89 -130.70 75.86
CA GLY A 363 -60.91 -129.83 74.68
C GLY A 363 -60.95 -128.35 75.03
N GLU A 364 -61.72 -127.97 76.04
CA GLU A 364 -61.78 -126.60 76.57
C GLU A 364 -60.42 -126.17 77.14
N LEU A 365 -59.77 -127.04 77.92
CA LEU A 365 -58.44 -126.78 78.47
C LEU A 365 -57.38 -126.56 77.38
N ASP A 366 -57.36 -127.40 76.33
CA ASP A 366 -56.40 -127.27 75.22
C ASP A 366 -56.60 -125.97 74.41
N ALA A 367 -57.84 -125.50 74.27
CA ALA A 367 -58.15 -124.23 73.61
C ALA A 367 -57.66 -123.03 74.44
N LEU A 368 -57.90 -123.06 75.75
CA LEU A 368 -57.46 -122.03 76.70
C LEU A 368 -55.93 -121.92 76.75
N LEU A 369 -55.21 -123.07 76.76
CA LEU A 369 -53.75 -123.11 76.74
C LEU A 369 -53.16 -122.45 75.48
N LYS A 370 -53.76 -122.68 74.30
CA LYS A 370 -53.34 -122.02 73.05
C LYS A 370 -53.57 -120.51 73.08
N GLN A 371 -54.68 -120.07 73.68
CA GLN A 371 -54.98 -118.64 73.82
C GLN A 371 -53.99 -117.95 74.77
N GLN A 372 -53.69 -118.55 75.92
CA GLN A 372 -52.70 -118.02 76.86
C GLN A 372 -51.30 -117.90 76.22
N LEU A 373 -50.89 -118.87 75.40
CA LEU A 373 -49.58 -118.83 74.73
C LEU A 373 -49.46 -117.64 73.76
N LYS A 374 -50.50 -117.37 72.97
CA LYS A 374 -50.53 -116.19 72.07
C LYS A 374 -50.51 -114.87 72.83
N GLN A 375 -51.29 -114.77 73.92
CA GLN A 375 -51.32 -113.57 74.76
C GLN A 375 -49.97 -113.31 75.43
N LYS A 376 -49.27 -114.38 75.84
CA LYS A 376 -47.92 -114.29 76.39
C LYS A 376 -46.91 -113.77 75.35
N GLU A 377 -46.94 -114.28 74.12
CA GLU A 377 -46.08 -113.79 73.03
C GLU A 377 -46.34 -112.31 72.70
N GLU A 378 -47.61 -111.87 72.61
CA GLU A 378 -47.98 -110.46 72.39
C GLU A 378 -47.47 -109.57 73.52
N ARG A 379 -47.66 -110.01 74.77
CA ARG A 379 -47.19 -109.29 75.96
C ARG A 379 -45.67 -109.18 75.99
N ASP A 380 -44.94 -110.26 75.71
CA ASP A 380 -43.47 -110.25 75.72
C ASP A 380 -42.91 -109.32 74.63
N SER A 381 -43.53 -109.28 73.44
CA SER A 381 -43.20 -108.31 72.39
C SER A 381 -43.48 -106.86 72.82
N LEU A 382 -44.64 -106.58 73.42
CA LEU A 382 -44.97 -105.25 73.90
C LEU A 382 -44.08 -104.81 75.08
N LEU A 383 -43.69 -105.73 75.97
CA LEU A 383 -42.73 -105.45 77.05
C LEU A 383 -41.36 -105.04 76.50
N GLN A 384 -40.87 -105.70 75.44
CA GLN A 384 -39.63 -105.29 74.78
C GLN A 384 -39.74 -103.89 74.17
N GLN A 385 -40.88 -103.57 73.54
CA GLN A 385 -41.13 -102.23 72.99
C GLN A 385 -41.22 -101.16 74.09
N GLU A 386 -41.86 -101.48 75.22
CA GLU A 386 -41.94 -100.61 76.40
C GLU A 386 -40.56 -100.31 76.97
N GLN A 387 -39.72 -101.34 77.12
CA GLN A 387 -38.34 -101.19 77.62
C GLN A 387 -37.49 -100.35 76.68
N ALA A 388 -37.59 -100.58 75.36
CA ALA A 388 -36.87 -99.81 74.36
C ALA A 388 -37.28 -98.32 74.40
N LEU A 389 -38.58 -98.01 74.41
CA LEU A 389 -39.06 -96.63 74.47
C LEU A 389 -38.74 -95.97 75.82
N THR A 390 -38.81 -96.70 76.93
CA THR A 390 -38.44 -96.20 78.26
C THR A 390 -36.94 -95.89 78.35
N SER A 391 -36.08 -96.68 77.71
CA SER A 391 -34.64 -96.36 77.62
C SER A 391 -34.37 -95.11 76.80
N GLN A 392 -35.10 -94.91 75.69
CA GLN A 392 -35.04 -93.69 74.89
C GLN A 392 -35.53 -92.48 75.68
N TRP A 393 -36.61 -92.64 76.46
CA TRP A 393 -37.10 -91.61 77.37
C TRP A 393 -36.03 -91.17 78.36
N GLN A 394 -35.37 -92.13 79.03
CA GLN A 394 -34.30 -91.86 79.99
C GLN A 394 -33.09 -91.16 79.36
N SER A 395 -32.73 -91.52 78.12
CA SER A 395 -31.65 -90.86 77.38
C SER A 395 -31.99 -89.39 77.11
N VAL A 396 -33.19 -89.13 76.57
CA VAL A 396 -33.61 -87.77 76.20
C VAL A 396 -33.86 -86.91 77.45
N SER A 397 -34.41 -87.49 78.53
CA SER A 397 -34.58 -86.77 79.81
C SER A 397 -33.24 -86.45 80.46
N GLY A 398 -32.24 -87.34 80.35
CA GLY A 398 -30.87 -87.11 80.80
C GLY A 398 -30.17 -86.00 80.02
N GLU A 399 -30.31 -85.96 78.70
CA GLU A 399 -29.79 -84.88 77.86
C GLU A 399 -30.41 -83.51 78.19
N LEU A 400 -31.71 -83.50 78.49
CA LEU A 400 -32.44 -82.29 78.89
C LEU A 400 -32.24 -81.93 80.38
N GLN A 401 -31.60 -82.80 81.17
CA GLN A 401 -31.44 -82.66 82.62
C GLN A 401 -32.78 -82.45 83.37
N ILE A 402 -33.82 -83.17 82.96
CA ILE A 402 -35.15 -83.10 83.58
C ILE A 402 -35.52 -84.43 84.24
N ASP A 403 -36.25 -84.35 85.35
CA ASP A 403 -36.79 -85.50 86.09
C ASP A 403 -38.30 -85.64 85.84
N LEU A 404 -38.68 -85.82 84.56
CA LEU A 404 -40.06 -86.07 84.16
C LEU A 404 -40.27 -87.55 83.86
N ARG A 405 -41.36 -88.10 84.38
CA ARG A 405 -41.83 -89.45 84.10
C ARG A 405 -42.76 -89.43 82.88
N PRO A 406 -42.86 -90.53 82.11
CA PRO A 406 -43.79 -90.63 80.99
C PRO A 406 -45.27 -90.40 81.35
N GLU A 407 -45.62 -90.47 82.64
CA GLU A 407 -46.98 -90.30 83.19
C GLU A 407 -47.32 -88.86 83.57
N ASP A 408 -46.33 -87.97 83.60
CA ASP A 408 -46.51 -86.55 83.97
C ASP A 408 -47.16 -85.74 82.83
N ASP A 409 -47.58 -84.50 83.11
CA ASP A 409 -48.17 -83.58 82.12
C ASP A 409 -47.10 -82.97 81.19
N ILE A 410 -46.66 -83.77 80.22
CA ILE A 410 -45.67 -83.36 79.21
C ILE A 410 -46.18 -82.23 78.30
N PRO A 411 -47.45 -82.24 77.82
CA PRO A 411 -48.01 -81.11 77.06
C PRO A 411 -47.95 -79.79 77.83
N GLY A 412 -48.38 -79.76 79.09
CA GLY A 412 -48.31 -78.55 79.92
C GLY A 412 -46.87 -78.06 80.16
N TRP A 413 -45.92 -78.96 80.33
CA TRP A 413 -44.50 -78.59 80.42
C TRP A 413 -43.96 -78.00 79.11
N LEU A 414 -44.30 -78.58 77.95
CA LEU A 414 -43.87 -78.07 76.65
C LEU A 414 -44.40 -76.66 76.38
N ASP A 415 -45.67 -76.41 76.69
CA ASP A 415 -46.30 -75.09 76.55
C ASP A 415 -45.60 -74.06 77.44
N ALA A 416 -45.29 -74.40 78.69
CA ALA A 416 -44.54 -73.52 79.60
C ALA A 416 -43.13 -73.20 79.07
N GLN A 417 -42.44 -74.17 78.45
CA GLN A 417 -41.13 -73.93 77.82
C GLN A 417 -41.22 -73.04 76.57
N GLN A 418 -42.30 -73.14 75.81
CA GLN A 418 -42.55 -72.29 74.63
C GLN A 418 -42.91 -70.86 75.04
N GLU A 419 -43.73 -70.70 76.09
CA GLU A 419 -44.06 -69.39 76.66
C GLU A 419 -42.79 -68.70 77.20
N ARG A 420 -41.92 -69.45 77.89
CA ARG A 420 -40.63 -68.94 78.37
C ARG A 420 -39.72 -68.44 77.24
N GLU A 421 -39.65 -69.18 76.14
CA GLU A 421 -38.88 -68.81 74.94
C GLU A 421 -39.44 -67.52 74.30
N GLN A 422 -40.78 -67.38 74.24
CA GLN A 422 -41.44 -66.17 73.75
C GLN A 422 -41.18 -64.95 74.65
N GLN A 423 -41.24 -65.12 75.98
CA GLN A 423 -40.91 -64.07 76.95
C GLN A 423 -39.45 -63.61 76.81
N LEU A 424 -38.51 -64.53 76.60
CA LEU A 424 -37.09 -64.21 76.37
C LEU A 424 -36.89 -63.38 75.07
N TYR A 425 -37.58 -63.73 73.98
CA TYR A 425 -37.48 -62.98 72.71
C TYR A 425 -38.06 -61.56 72.83
N GLN A 426 -39.20 -61.41 73.52
CA GLN A 426 -39.79 -60.10 73.81
C GLN A 426 -38.87 -59.26 74.71
N HIS A 427 -38.23 -59.87 75.71
CA HIS A 427 -37.28 -59.19 76.58
C HIS A 427 -36.00 -58.76 75.85
N GLN A 428 -35.49 -59.58 74.91
CA GLN A 428 -34.37 -59.21 74.04
C GLN A 428 -34.70 -57.97 73.19
N GLN A 429 -35.88 -57.94 72.56
CA GLN A 429 -36.33 -56.79 71.78
C GLN A 429 -36.45 -55.54 72.66
N ARG A 430 -36.98 -55.68 73.87
CA ARG A 430 -37.10 -54.58 74.84
C ARG A 430 -35.73 -54.01 75.22
N LEU A 431 -34.76 -54.87 75.55
CA LEU A 431 -33.40 -54.45 75.89
C LEU A 431 -32.71 -53.72 74.72
N ALA A 432 -32.91 -54.19 73.48
CA ALA A 432 -32.38 -53.52 72.29
C ALA A 432 -32.98 -52.11 72.09
N TRP A 433 -34.29 -51.96 72.23
CA TRP A 433 -34.95 -50.64 72.17
C TRP A 433 -34.55 -49.73 73.34
N GLN A 434 -34.36 -50.28 74.54
CA GLN A 434 -33.83 -49.53 75.70
C GLN A 434 -32.43 -48.99 75.44
N ALA A 435 -31.54 -49.80 74.87
CA ALA A 435 -30.19 -49.36 74.51
C ALA A 435 -30.22 -48.23 73.46
N GLN A 436 -31.04 -48.36 72.41
CA GLN A 436 -31.20 -47.30 71.40
C GLN A 436 -31.80 -46.01 71.98
N GLN A 437 -32.76 -46.13 72.91
CA GLN A 437 -33.32 -44.97 73.61
C GLN A 437 -32.24 -44.25 74.41
N GLN A 438 -31.44 -44.98 75.21
CA GLN A 438 -30.35 -44.40 76.01
C GLN A 438 -29.29 -43.70 75.14
N GLU A 439 -28.92 -44.31 74.01
CA GLU A 439 -27.99 -43.72 73.05
C GLU A 439 -28.54 -42.41 72.45
N CYS A 440 -29.81 -42.41 72.01
CA CYS A 440 -30.46 -41.20 71.50
C CYS A 440 -30.58 -40.11 72.58
N GLU A 441 -30.89 -40.47 73.83
CA GLU A 441 -30.95 -39.53 74.96
C GLU A 441 -29.58 -38.91 75.27
N LEU A 442 -28.50 -39.70 75.20
CA LEU A 442 -27.14 -39.20 75.40
C LEU A 442 -26.74 -38.22 74.27
N GLN A 443 -26.98 -38.60 73.02
CA GLN A 443 -26.70 -37.74 71.85
C GLN A 443 -27.48 -36.43 71.92
N LEU A 444 -28.76 -36.48 72.30
CA LEU A 444 -29.60 -35.30 72.46
C LEU A 444 -29.08 -34.38 73.57
N ARG A 445 -28.68 -34.94 74.73
CA ARG A 445 -28.10 -34.15 75.84
C ARG A 445 -26.79 -33.48 75.45
N GLN A 446 -25.91 -34.18 74.74
CA GLN A 446 -24.65 -33.61 74.25
C GLN A 446 -24.90 -32.46 73.28
N LEU A 447 -25.78 -32.66 72.29
CA LEU A 447 -26.14 -31.62 71.33
C LEU A 447 -26.77 -30.40 72.03
N GLN A 448 -27.64 -30.60 73.02
CA GLN A 448 -28.23 -29.51 73.80
C GLN A 448 -27.18 -28.71 74.59
N GLN A 449 -26.15 -29.36 75.13
CA GLN A 449 -25.05 -28.68 75.81
C GLN A 449 -24.21 -27.84 74.84
N ASP A 450 -23.86 -28.40 73.67
CA ASP A 450 -23.10 -27.70 72.63
C ASP A 450 -23.88 -26.49 72.10
N LEU A 451 -25.19 -26.66 71.87
CA LEU A 451 -26.11 -25.60 71.48
C LEU A 451 -26.14 -24.47 72.50
N ALA A 452 -26.26 -24.78 73.79
CA ALA A 452 -26.26 -23.78 74.85
C ALA A 452 -24.95 -22.98 74.90
N GLN A 453 -23.81 -23.66 74.76
CA GLN A 453 -22.49 -23.01 74.74
C GLN A 453 -22.34 -22.07 73.53
N ARG A 454 -22.67 -22.55 72.32
CA ARG A 454 -22.62 -21.74 71.09
C ARG A 454 -23.56 -20.55 71.16
N HIS A 455 -24.77 -20.74 71.68
CA HIS A 455 -25.73 -19.66 71.86
C HIS A 455 -25.22 -18.62 72.87
N SER A 456 -24.58 -19.03 73.96
CA SER A 456 -23.97 -18.07 74.90
C SER A 456 -22.78 -17.31 74.29
N ALA A 457 -21.96 -17.98 73.47
CA ALA A 457 -20.81 -17.37 72.81
C ALA A 457 -21.29 -16.33 71.78
N LEU A 458 -22.29 -16.67 70.96
CA LEU A 458 -22.89 -15.74 70.01
C LEU A 458 -23.53 -14.54 70.72
N ASN A 459 -24.24 -14.75 71.83
CA ASN A 459 -24.78 -13.65 72.63
C ASN A 459 -23.68 -12.76 73.22
N ALA A 460 -22.57 -13.33 73.68
CA ALA A 460 -21.44 -12.55 74.20
C ALA A 460 -20.76 -11.72 73.08
N GLU A 461 -20.60 -12.29 71.89
CA GLU A 461 -20.10 -11.58 70.71
C GLU A 461 -21.03 -10.43 70.31
N LEU A 462 -22.32 -10.69 70.19
CA LEU A 462 -23.31 -9.65 69.84
C LEU A 462 -23.41 -8.56 70.91
N ALA A 463 -23.31 -8.92 72.19
CA ALA A 463 -23.31 -7.98 73.31
C ALA A 463 -22.12 -7.01 73.25
N ALA A 464 -20.95 -7.46 72.75
CA ALA A 464 -19.80 -6.58 72.53
C ALA A 464 -20.10 -5.45 71.52
N PHE A 465 -21.10 -5.66 70.65
CA PHE A 465 -21.60 -4.69 69.69
C PHE A 465 -22.91 -4.00 70.11
N ALA A 466 -23.35 -4.18 71.36
CA ALA A 466 -24.64 -3.74 71.90
C ALA A 466 -25.85 -4.27 71.11
N LEU A 467 -25.74 -5.48 70.58
CA LEU A 467 -26.79 -6.20 69.86
C LEU A 467 -27.27 -7.41 70.68
N SER A 468 -28.52 -7.82 70.46
CA SER A 468 -29.11 -9.04 71.02
C SER A 468 -29.31 -10.08 69.92
N ALA A 469 -29.10 -11.36 70.21
CA ALA A 469 -29.41 -12.42 69.24
C ALA A 469 -30.91 -12.43 68.91
N PRO A 470 -31.28 -12.45 67.61
CA PRO A 470 -32.65 -12.64 67.18
C PRO A 470 -33.10 -14.09 67.44
N GLU A 471 -34.42 -14.29 67.42
CA GLU A 471 -34.99 -15.63 67.39
C GLU A 471 -34.60 -16.34 66.07
N ALA A 472 -34.53 -17.67 66.07
CA ALA A 472 -34.05 -18.44 64.92
C ALA A 472 -34.84 -18.17 63.63
N GLU A 473 -36.14 -17.88 63.74
CA GLU A 473 -37.02 -17.57 62.61
C GLU A 473 -36.77 -16.19 61.99
N THR A 474 -36.31 -15.22 62.79
CA THR A 474 -36.07 -13.83 62.37
C THR A 474 -34.60 -13.53 62.09
N ALA A 475 -33.69 -14.48 62.35
CA ALA A 475 -32.25 -14.33 62.15
C ALA A 475 -31.86 -13.88 60.73
N ALA A 476 -32.55 -14.38 59.70
CA ALA A 476 -32.29 -13.98 58.32
C ALA A 476 -32.67 -12.52 58.04
N ALA A 477 -33.83 -12.06 58.55
CA ALA A 477 -34.28 -10.68 58.41
C ALA A 477 -33.36 -9.73 59.20
N TRP A 478 -32.98 -10.13 60.42
CA TRP A 478 -32.05 -9.39 61.26
C TRP A 478 -30.68 -9.19 60.58
N LEU A 479 -30.11 -10.26 59.99
CA LEU A 479 -28.86 -10.16 59.23
C LEU A 479 -28.99 -9.20 58.04
N ALA A 480 -30.09 -9.30 57.28
CA ALA A 480 -30.33 -8.46 56.11
C ALA A 480 -30.38 -6.97 56.48
N GLU A 481 -31.03 -6.62 57.59
CA GLU A 481 -31.10 -5.25 58.10
C GLU A 481 -29.71 -4.71 58.45
N ARG A 482 -28.90 -5.49 59.18
CA ARG A 482 -27.52 -5.09 59.54
C ARG A 482 -26.60 -4.99 58.32
N GLU A 483 -26.79 -5.84 57.31
CA GLU A 483 -26.10 -5.74 56.03
C GLU A 483 -26.49 -4.49 55.25
N GLU A 484 -27.74 -4.05 55.32
CA GLU A 484 -28.22 -2.82 54.68
C GLU A 484 -27.64 -1.58 55.36
N GLU A 485 -27.60 -1.54 56.70
CA GLU A 485 -26.96 -0.44 57.45
C GLU A 485 -25.45 -0.36 57.17
N THR A 486 -24.77 -1.51 57.12
CA THR A 486 -23.34 -1.59 56.78
C THR A 486 -23.08 -1.10 55.36
N ARG A 487 -23.91 -1.52 54.38
CA ARG A 487 -23.84 -1.02 53.01
C ARG A 487 -24.11 0.48 52.95
N GLY A 488 -25.11 0.98 53.67
CA GLY A 488 -25.41 2.41 53.75
C GLY A 488 -24.26 3.23 54.35
N TRP A 489 -23.49 2.65 55.29
CA TRP A 489 -22.27 3.26 55.79
C TRP A 489 -21.15 3.26 54.74
N GLN A 490 -20.93 2.15 54.04
CA GLN A 490 -19.93 2.04 52.97
C GLN A 490 -20.20 3.02 51.82
N THR A 491 -21.44 3.12 51.34
CA THR A 491 -21.81 4.08 50.29
C THR A 491 -21.48 5.52 50.70
N ARG A 492 -21.82 5.91 51.93
CA ARG A 492 -21.50 7.24 52.47
C ARG A 492 -20.00 7.45 52.67
N HIS A 493 -19.26 6.42 53.02
CA HIS A 493 -17.80 6.49 53.11
C HIS A 493 -17.18 6.73 51.72
N ASP A 494 -17.65 6.02 50.71
CA ASP A 494 -17.19 6.17 49.33
C ASP A 494 -17.59 7.53 48.74
N GLU A 495 -18.80 8.03 49.05
CA GLU A 495 -19.22 9.40 48.75
C GLU A 495 -18.27 10.43 49.39
N SER A 496 -17.86 10.23 50.65
CA SER A 496 -16.91 11.11 51.34
C SER A 496 -15.55 11.13 50.65
N ALA A 497 -15.04 9.96 50.26
CA ALA A 497 -13.80 9.85 49.50
C ALA A 497 -13.89 10.56 48.14
N ALA A 498 -15.00 10.39 47.41
CA ALA A 498 -15.24 11.05 46.13
C ALA A 498 -15.36 12.58 46.26
N LEU A 499 -15.99 13.08 47.32
CA LEU A 499 -16.04 14.51 47.63
C LEU A 499 -14.64 15.06 47.93
N GLN A 500 -13.82 14.31 48.66
CA GLN A 500 -12.45 14.68 48.99
C GLN A 500 -11.55 14.76 47.75
N GLU A 501 -11.70 13.82 46.80
CA GLU A 501 -10.99 13.86 45.51
C GLU A 501 -11.41 15.09 44.68
N ARG A 502 -12.71 15.39 44.60
CA ARG A 502 -13.22 16.61 43.93
C ARG A 502 -12.66 17.89 44.55
N LEU A 503 -12.57 17.95 45.88
CA LEU A 503 -11.92 19.07 46.57
C LEU A 503 -10.44 19.18 46.20
N GLN A 504 -9.69 18.07 46.15
CA GLN A 504 -8.28 18.09 45.73
C GLN A 504 -8.07 18.60 44.30
N GLN A 505 -9.02 18.37 43.40
CA GLN A 505 -8.95 18.89 42.03
C GLN A 505 -9.17 20.42 41.96
N LEU A 506 -9.91 21.00 42.91
CA LEU A 506 -10.20 22.44 42.96
C LEU A 506 -9.10 23.26 43.66
N ILE A 507 -8.30 22.65 44.55
CA ILE A 507 -7.17 23.30 45.24
C ILE A 507 -6.20 23.99 44.25
N PRO A 508 -5.60 23.31 43.26
CA PRO A 508 -4.63 23.94 42.37
C PRO A 508 -5.27 25.05 41.51
N LEU A 509 -6.56 24.95 41.20
CA LEU A 509 -7.30 26.00 40.50
C LEU A 509 -7.38 27.26 41.37
N LEU A 510 -7.72 27.13 42.65
CA LEU A 510 -7.77 28.24 43.59
C LEU A 510 -6.39 28.79 43.99
N GLU A 511 -5.32 27.99 43.93
CA GLU A 511 -3.96 28.49 44.18
C GLU A 511 -3.39 29.28 42.99
N THR A 512 -3.77 28.91 41.76
CA THR A 512 -3.24 29.53 40.54
C THR A 512 -4.01 30.76 40.08
N LEU A 513 -5.33 30.79 40.24
CA LEU A 513 -6.13 31.94 39.87
C LEU A 513 -5.99 33.05 40.93
N PRO A 514 -5.61 34.29 40.57
CA PRO A 514 -5.45 35.37 41.54
C PRO A 514 -6.79 35.80 42.16
N GLU A 515 -6.73 36.36 43.36
CA GLU A 515 -7.89 36.97 44.01
C GLU A 515 -8.35 38.23 43.28
N THR A 516 -9.66 38.38 43.16
CA THR A 516 -10.29 39.51 42.48
C THR A 516 -11.46 39.99 43.34
N GLU A 517 -11.50 41.29 43.62
CA GLU A 517 -12.57 41.94 44.39
C GLU A 517 -13.80 42.30 43.52
N GLU A 518 -13.72 42.08 42.20
CA GLU A 518 -14.81 42.39 41.28
C GLU A 518 -16.01 41.45 41.48
N ALA A 519 -17.20 42.02 41.60
CA ALA A 519 -18.45 41.28 41.58
C ALA A 519 -18.75 40.78 40.15
N VAL A 520 -18.44 39.51 39.89
CA VAL A 520 -18.64 38.86 38.59
C VAL A 520 -19.56 37.64 38.75
N PRO A 521 -20.46 37.33 37.81
CA PRO A 521 -21.23 36.09 37.86
C PRO A 521 -20.33 34.85 37.82
N PRO A 522 -20.72 33.74 38.47
CA PRO A 522 -19.98 32.49 38.39
C PRO A 522 -19.95 31.96 36.96
N ALA A 523 -18.80 31.45 36.53
CA ALA A 523 -18.57 30.93 35.19
C ALA A 523 -18.20 29.43 35.22
N PRO A 524 -18.35 28.71 34.08
CA PRO A 524 -18.00 27.29 34.00
C PRO A 524 -16.52 27.04 34.31
N LEU A 525 -16.21 25.99 35.08
CA LEU A 525 -14.85 25.63 35.48
C LEU A 525 -14.00 25.02 34.36
N GLU A 526 -14.64 24.61 33.26
CA GLU A 526 -13.97 23.98 32.12
C GLU A 526 -13.04 24.99 31.40
N GLY A 527 -11.85 24.53 31.01
CA GLY A 527 -10.90 25.36 30.27
C GLY A 527 -10.26 26.49 31.08
N TRP A 528 -10.33 26.48 32.41
CA TRP A 528 -9.78 27.55 33.26
C TRP A 528 -8.30 27.87 32.99
N ARG A 529 -7.49 26.85 32.66
CA ARG A 529 -6.07 27.02 32.32
C ARG A 529 -5.90 27.87 31.07
N GLN A 530 -6.67 27.58 30.02
CA GLN A 530 -6.65 28.36 28.78
C GLN A 530 -7.08 29.81 29.04
N VAL A 531 -8.12 30.03 29.85
CA VAL A 531 -8.55 31.39 30.21
C VAL A 531 -7.47 32.13 31.00
N HIS A 532 -6.75 31.44 31.90
CA HIS A 532 -5.63 32.01 32.65
C HIS A 532 -4.46 32.37 31.72
N ASP A 533 -4.07 31.47 30.82
CA ASP A 533 -2.98 31.67 29.87
C ASP A 533 -3.31 32.79 28.87
N ASP A 534 -4.56 32.86 28.39
CA ASP A 534 -5.07 33.95 27.55
C ASP A 534 -4.94 35.30 28.27
N CYS A 535 -5.29 35.36 29.57
CA CYS A 535 -5.12 36.58 30.37
C CYS A 535 -3.64 37.01 30.42
N LEU A 536 -2.72 36.07 30.66
CA LEU A 536 -1.28 36.37 30.72
C LEU A 536 -0.74 36.85 29.36
N ALA A 537 -1.12 36.16 28.28
CA ALA A 537 -0.73 36.50 26.92
C ALA A 537 -1.25 37.89 26.51
N LEU A 538 -2.55 38.16 26.73
CA LEU A 538 -3.17 39.45 26.43
C LEU A 538 -2.56 40.57 27.30
N GLN A 539 -2.24 40.30 28.56
CA GLN A 539 -1.58 41.29 29.42
C GLN A 539 -0.17 41.63 28.93
N SER A 540 0.59 40.64 28.44
CA SER A 540 1.90 40.86 27.80
C SER A 540 1.78 41.63 26.48
N GLN A 541 0.81 41.27 25.63
CA GLN A 541 0.53 41.97 24.38
C GLN A 541 0.15 43.43 24.63
N TRP A 542 -0.76 43.68 25.59
CA TRP A 542 -1.16 45.03 25.98
C TRP A 542 0.04 45.86 26.44
N ARG A 543 0.90 45.33 27.33
CA ARG A 543 2.12 46.02 27.76
C ARG A 543 3.04 46.38 26.59
N THR A 544 3.21 45.48 25.64
CA THR A 544 4.06 45.69 24.46
C THR A 544 3.48 46.77 23.56
N LEU A 545 2.18 46.71 23.26
CA LEU A 545 1.49 47.70 22.42
C LEU A 545 1.44 49.08 23.10
N SER A 546 1.22 49.16 24.42
CA SER A 546 1.26 50.42 25.15
C SER A 546 2.67 51.04 25.15
N GLN A 547 3.72 50.22 25.20
CA GLN A 547 5.10 50.71 25.06
C GLN A 547 5.36 51.24 23.63
N GLN A 548 4.90 50.52 22.60
CA GLN A 548 4.98 50.97 21.21
C GLN A 548 4.20 52.27 20.99
N GLU A 549 3.01 52.38 21.56
CA GLU A 549 2.20 53.60 21.50
C GLU A 549 2.97 54.79 22.10
N SER A 550 3.58 54.61 23.29
CA SER A 550 4.39 55.66 23.92
C SER A 550 5.60 56.07 23.07
N GLN A 551 6.26 55.11 22.41
CA GLN A 551 7.38 55.40 21.50
C GLN A 551 6.92 56.16 20.25
N GLN A 552 5.83 55.74 19.62
CA GLN A 552 5.26 56.41 18.44
C GLN A 552 4.74 57.81 18.78
N GLN A 553 4.16 58.02 19.97
CA GLN A 553 3.79 59.36 20.46
C GLN A 553 5.00 60.29 20.53
N ARG A 554 6.15 59.79 21.03
CA ARG A 554 7.39 60.58 21.09
C ARG A 554 7.93 60.89 19.70
N LEU A 555 7.96 59.90 18.80
CA LEU A 555 8.42 60.07 17.42
C LEU A 555 7.53 61.06 16.65
N LEU A 556 6.21 60.98 16.81
CA LEU A 556 5.29 61.95 16.23
C LEU A 556 5.60 63.35 16.72
N ALA A 557 5.71 63.56 18.03
CA ALA A 557 6.05 64.87 18.62
C ALA A 557 7.41 65.41 18.11
N GLU A 558 8.40 64.54 17.91
CA GLU A 558 9.69 64.92 17.31
C GLU A 558 9.54 65.35 15.85
N THR A 559 8.82 64.57 15.03
CA THR A 559 8.57 64.92 13.61
C THR A 559 7.70 66.17 13.46
N GLU A 560 6.73 66.38 14.35
CA GLU A 560 5.94 67.61 14.44
C GLU A 560 6.82 68.82 14.74
N GLY A 561 7.75 68.68 15.69
CA GLY A 561 8.74 69.71 16.01
C GLY A 561 9.68 70.01 14.83
N GLN A 562 10.17 68.98 14.13
CA GLN A 562 11.03 69.12 12.94
C GLN A 562 10.29 69.81 11.79
N PHE A 563 9.05 69.42 11.50
CA PHE A 563 8.23 70.07 10.47
C PHE A 563 7.92 71.52 10.84
N ALA A 564 7.53 71.79 12.10
CA ALA A 564 7.25 73.15 12.56
C ALA A 564 8.48 74.06 12.48
N ALA A 565 9.66 73.58 12.84
CA ALA A 565 10.91 74.32 12.70
C ALA A 565 11.28 74.60 11.24
N ALA A 566 11.11 73.60 10.35
CA ALA A 566 11.36 73.75 8.93
C ALA A 566 10.35 74.69 8.25
N LEU A 567 9.08 74.63 8.65
CA LEU A 567 8.03 75.55 8.20
C LEU A 567 8.33 76.99 8.63
N ALA A 568 8.79 77.21 9.87
CA ALA A 568 9.16 78.53 10.37
C ALA A 568 10.39 79.13 9.65
N ALA A 569 11.29 78.28 9.13
CA ALA A 569 12.44 78.70 8.33
C ALA A 569 12.10 78.90 6.83
N SER A 570 10.89 78.53 6.42
CA SER A 570 10.41 78.62 5.03
C SER A 570 9.68 79.94 4.75
N PRO A 571 9.42 80.29 3.48
CA PRO A 571 8.68 81.50 3.13
C PRO A 571 7.15 81.40 3.38
N PHE A 572 6.64 80.26 3.85
CA PHE A 572 5.22 80.07 4.13
C PHE A 572 4.84 80.62 5.51
N ALA A 573 3.75 81.39 5.57
CA ALA A 573 3.29 82.00 6.83
C ALA A 573 2.70 80.97 7.81
N ASP A 574 2.07 79.91 7.28
CA ASP A 574 1.43 78.86 8.06
C ASP A 574 1.36 77.55 7.26
N ARG A 575 0.82 76.51 7.92
CA ARG A 575 0.62 75.18 7.32
C ARG A 575 -0.28 75.23 6.08
N GLN A 576 -1.26 76.13 6.05
CA GLN A 576 -2.20 76.23 4.93
C GLN A 576 -1.49 76.81 3.69
N ALA A 577 -0.66 77.84 3.86
CA ALA A 577 0.16 78.41 2.80
C ALA A 577 1.14 77.40 2.19
N PHE A 578 1.68 76.48 3.00
CA PHE A 578 2.47 75.35 2.50
C PHE A 578 1.62 74.38 1.65
N LEU A 579 0.44 73.99 2.14
CA LEU A 579 -0.44 73.06 1.42
C LEU A 579 -0.95 73.64 0.10
N ASP A 580 -1.28 74.94 0.07
CA ASP A 580 -1.76 75.63 -1.13
C ASP A 580 -0.64 75.80 -2.19
N ALA A 581 0.63 75.84 -1.77
CA ALA A 581 1.79 75.90 -2.65
C ALA A 581 2.31 74.50 -3.10
N LEU A 582 1.77 73.43 -2.53
CA LEU A 582 2.17 72.06 -2.86
C LEU A 582 1.52 71.64 -4.18
N LEU A 583 2.31 71.61 -5.26
CA LEU A 583 1.89 71.07 -6.55
C LEU A 583 1.96 69.53 -6.54
N ASP A 584 1.04 68.89 -7.25
CA ASP A 584 1.15 67.47 -7.56
C ASP A 584 2.31 67.22 -8.56
N GLU A 585 2.81 65.99 -8.60
CA GLU A 585 4.00 65.66 -9.39
C GLU A 585 3.74 65.83 -10.91
N GLU A 586 2.52 65.58 -11.37
CA GLU A 586 2.14 65.68 -12.78
C GLU A 586 2.12 67.14 -13.25
N THR A 587 1.51 68.04 -12.47
CA THR A 587 1.51 69.47 -12.79
C THR A 587 2.92 70.07 -12.73
N ARG A 588 3.75 69.66 -11.75
CA ARG A 588 5.15 70.11 -11.65
C ARG A 588 5.98 69.74 -12.88
N GLN A 589 5.98 68.46 -13.26
CA GLN A 589 6.75 67.97 -14.41
C GLN A 589 6.31 68.64 -15.72
N ARG A 590 5.00 68.84 -15.89
CA ARG A 590 4.45 69.55 -17.05
C ARG A 590 4.95 71.00 -17.13
N LEU A 591 4.99 71.71 -16.00
CA LEU A 591 5.47 73.10 -15.95
C LEU A 591 7.00 73.19 -16.15
N GLU A 592 7.78 72.24 -15.64
CA GLU A 592 9.23 72.17 -15.89
C GLU A 592 9.55 71.91 -17.37
N GLN A 593 8.84 70.98 -18.01
CA GLN A 593 8.96 70.72 -19.44
C GLN A 593 8.56 71.93 -20.29
N LEU A 594 7.49 72.64 -19.89
CA LEU A 594 7.08 73.87 -20.56
C LEU A 594 8.17 74.94 -20.49
N ARG A 595 8.76 75.16 -19.30
CA ARG A 595 9.88 76.10 -19.12
C ARG A 595 11.04 75.77 -20.07
N GLN A 596 11.49 74.52 -20.05
CA GLN A 596 12.65 74.08 -20.82
C GLN A 596 12.41 74.19 -22.33
N THR A 597 11.20 73.88 -22.79
CA THR A 597 10.83 73.99 -24.22
C THR A 597 10.85 75.44 -24.70
N LEU A 598 10.29 76.36 -23.90
CA LEU A 598 10.24 77.78 -24.25
C LEU A 598 11.63 78.43 -24.24
N GLU A 599 12.46 78.14 -23.22
CA GLU A 599 13.84 78.63 -23.14
C GLU A 599 14.70 78.14 -24.31
N ASN A 600 14.59 76.85 -24.67
CA ASN A 600 15.31 76.29 -25.82
C ASN A 600 14.88 76.93 -27.14
N THR A 601 13.57 77.12 -27.34
CA THR A 601 13.03 77.74 -28.56
C THR A 601 13.52 79.18 -28.71
N LEU A 602 13.54 79.94 -27.61
CA LEU A 602 14.06 81.30 -27.58
C LEU A 602 15.55 81.37 -27.92
N GLN A 603 16.37 80.48 -27.34
CA GLN A 603 17.81 80.41 -27.63
C GLN A 603 18.10 80.04 -29.09
N GLN A 604 17.39 79.04 -29.63
CA GLN A 604 17.56 78.60 -31.02
C GLN A 604 17.20 79.70 -32.01
N ASN A 605 16.03 80.33 -31.85
CA ASN A 605 15.61 81.42 -32.74
C ASN A 605 16.53 82.65 -32.61
N GLY A 606 17.06 82.91 -31.41
CA GLY A 606 18.05 83.97 -31.18
C GLY A 606 19.35 83.75 -31.97
N ALA A 607 19.87 82.52 -31.94
CA ALA A 607 21.07 82.16 -32.70
C ALA A 607 20.85 82.23 -34.23
N LEU A 608 19.68 81.79 -34.71
CA LEU A 608 19.34 81.85 -36.14
C LEU A 608 19.21 83.30 -36.63
N ALA A 609 18.53 84.16 -35.87
CA ALA A 609 18.40 85.58 -36.20
C ALA A 609 19.75 86.31 -36.24
N LEU A 610 20.65 86.01 -35.28
CA LEU A 610 22.00 86.56 -35.27
C LEU A 610 22.80 86.14 -36.52
N ARG A 611 22.78 84.85 -36.87
CA ARG A 611 23.49 84.32 -38.05
C ARG A 611 22.98 84.93 -39.35
N ALA A 612 21.67 85.07 -39.52
CA ALA A 612 21.09 85.67 -40.72
C ALA A 612 21.51 87.14 -40.87
N ARG A 613 21.50 87.89 -39.78
CA ARG A 613 21.98 89.29 -39.73
C ARG A 613 23.47 89.41 -40.06
N GLU A 614 24.30 88.53 -39.51
CA GLU A 614 25.74 88.50 -39.80
C GLU A 614 26.02 88.16 -41.27
N ALA A 615 25.30 87.19 -41.85
CA ALA A 615 25.44 86.81 -43.25
C ALA A 615 25.07 87.97 -44.20
N LEU A 616 23.99 88.70 -43.91
CA LEU A 616 23.62 89.88 -44.67
C LEU A 616 24.68 91.00 -44.55
N ALA A 617 25.16 91.25 -43.33
CA ALA A 617 26.19 92.26 -43.09
C ALA A 617 27.51 91.95 -43.81
N GLN A 618 27.94 90.68 -43.82
CA GLN A 618 29.13 90.24 -44.56
C GLN A 618 28.96 90.39 -46.08
N HIS A 619 27.79 90.03 -46.62
CA HIS A 619 27.50 90.18 -48.06
C HIS A 619 27.53 91.65 -48.51
N GLN A 620 27.02 92.56 -47.67
CA GLN A 620 27.05 94.01 -47.94
C GLN A 620 28.47 94.61 -47.89
N GLN A 621 29.40 94.01 -47.15
CA GLN A 621 30.78 94.48 -47.04
C GLN A 621 31.67 94.11 -48.23
N GLN A 622 31.20 93.22 -49.13
CA GLN A 622 31.97 92.73 -50.28
C GLN A 622 31.24 93.00 -51.61
N PRO A 623 31.02 94.26 -52.01
CA PRO A 623 30.49 94.56 -53.33
C PRO A 623 31.54 94.30 -54.43
N PRO A 624 31.14 93.93 -55.67
CA PRO A 624 32.09 93.76 -56.77
C PRO A 624 32.79 95.09 -57.10
N ALA A 625 34.13 95.09 -57.19
CA ALA A 625 34.97 96.31 -57.23
C ALA A 625 34.76 97.24 -58.44
N GLU A 626 34.05 96.78 -59.48
CA GLU A 626 33.80 97.53 -60.74
C GLU A 626 32.30 97.64 -61.09
N ALA A 627 31.40 97.26 -60.17
CA ALA A 627 29.95 97.22 -60.40
C ALA A 627 29.23 98.42 -59.77
N ASP A 628 28.32 99.05 -60.53
CA ASP A 628 27.40 100.06 -60.00
C ASP A 628 26.18 99.37 -59.37
N ILE A 629 26.33 98.95 -58.12
CA ILE A 629 25.31 98.26 -57.31
C ILE A 629 24.13 99.16 -56.89
N ALA A 630 24.13 100.45 -57.24
CA ALA A 630 23.01 101.36 -57.00
C ALA A 630 21.93 101.30 -58.09
N GLN A 631 22.19 100.61 -59.20
CA GLN A 631 21.24 100.47 -60.31
C GLN A 631 20.17 99.40 -59.97
N PRO A 632 18.90 99.62 -60.33
CA PRO A 632 17.87 98.62 -60.17
C PRO A 632 18.20 97.39 -61.04
N MET A 633 17.93 96.20 -60.48
CA MET A 633 18.22 94.90 -61.12
C MET A 633 17.72 94.83 -62.58
N GLU A 634 16.57 95.45 -62.85
CA GLU A 634 15.92 95.53 -64.16
C GLU A 634 16.77 96.25 -65.22
N GLU A 635 17.58 97.24 -64.84
CA GLU A 635 18.46 97.99 -65.76
C GLU A 635 19.71 97.19 -66.15
N VAL A 636 20.30 96.46 -65.21
CA VAL A 636 21.45 95.55 -65.43
C VAL A 636 21.06 94.43 -66.41
N GLU A 637 19.87 93.84 -66.21
CA GLU A 637 19.34 92.84 -67.13
C GLU A 637 19.10 93.40 -68.55
N ALA A 638 18.62 94.63 -68.67
CA ALA A 638 18.38 95.27 -69.96
C ALA A 638 19.68 95.50 -70.76
N ARG A 639 20.76 95.92 -70.10
CA ARG A 639 22.08 96.09 -70.75
C ARG A 639 22.68 94.78 -71.23
N LEU A 640 22.58 93.71 -70.43
CA LEU A 640 23.00 92.36 -70.85
C LEU A 640 22.27 91.88 -72.10
N ARG A 641 20.97 92.19 -72.23
CA ARG A 641 20.19 91.87 -73.43
C ARG A 641 20.65 92.65 -74.67
N GLN A 642 21.12 93.88 -74.51
CA GLN A 642 21.60 94.74 -75.61
C GLN A 642 23.01 94.38 -76.11
N LEU A 643 23.90 93.86 -75.25
CA LEU A 643 25.26 93.46 -75.65
C LEU A 643 25.29 92.20 -76.55
N ALA A 644 24.35 91.28 -76.36
CA ALA A 644 24.28 90.01 -77.09
C ALA A 644 24.14 90.11 -78.63
N PRO A 645 23.31 91.00 -79.22
CA PRO A 645 23.29 91.18 -80.68
C PRO A 645 24.56 91.83 -81.24
N LEU A 646 25.18 92.77 -80.51
CA LEU A 646 26.36 93.51 -80.96
C LEU A 646 27.60 92.61 -81.09
N LEU A 647 27.79 91.68 -80.15
CA LEU A 647 28.86 90.67 -80.23
C LEU A 647 28.69 89.73 -81.43
N ARG A 648 27.45 89.33 -81.74
CA ARG A 648 27.14 88.46 -82.89
C ARG A 648 27.45 89.13 -84.23
N GLU A 649 27.12 90.40 -84.40
CA GLU A 649 27.38 91.13 -85.64
C GLU A 649 28.89 91.33 -85.89
N ASN A 650 29.65 91.64 -84.84
CA ASN A 650 31.11 91.79 -84.93
C ASN A 650 31.77 90.47 -85.36
N SER A 651 31.39 89.34 -84.75
CA SER A 651 31.90 88.00 -85.12
C SER A 651 31.66 87.66 -86.60
N ALA A 652 30.50 88.00 -87.16
CA ALA A 652 30.17 87.73 -88.55
C ALA A 652 31.08 88.48 -89.53
N ARG A 653 31.34 89.77 -89.27
CA ARG A 653 32.24 90.61 -90.10
C ARG A 653 33.68 90.13 -90.08
N GLN A 654 34.18 89.68 -88.91
CA GLN A 654 35.51 89.07 -88.81
C GLN A 654 35.63 87.80 -89.67
N GLY A 655 34.57 86.97 -89.72
CA GLY A 655 34.54 85.75 -90.53
C GLY A 655 34.70 86.02 -92.03
N GLU A 656 33.98 87.03 -92.55
CA GLU A 656 34.02 87.41 -93.97
C GLU A 656 35.42 87.89 -94.41
N ILE A 657 36.06 88.75 -93.61
CA ILE A 657 37.39 89.29 -93.89
C ILE A 657 38.46 88.19 -93.89
N ARG A 658 38.40 87.25 -92.92
CA ARG A 658 39.35 86.11 -92.86
C ARG A 658 39.26 85.23 -94.11
N GLN A 659 38.06 85.05 -94.67
CA GLN A 659 37.86 84.25 -95.88
C GLN A 659 38.51 84.88 -97.12
N GLN A 660 38.41 86.21 -97.28
CA GLN A 660 39.04 86.94 -98.40
C GLN A 660 40.57 86.87 -98.35
N LEU A 661 41.16 87.06 -97.16
CA LEU A 661 42.61 86.94 -96.96
C LEU A 661 43.13 85.53 -97.26
N LYS A 662 42.36 84.49 -96.89
CA LYS A 662 42.72 83.09 -97.16
C LYS A 662 42.77 82.80 -98.66
N GLN A 663 41.76 83.22 -99.42
CA GLN A 663 41.73 83.02 -100.88
C GLN A 663 42.90 83.69 -101.60
N ASN A 664 43.32 84.88 -101.14
CA ASN A 664 44.49 85.55 -101.73
C ASN A 664 45.80 84.77 -101.49
N ALA A 665 46.00 84.26 -100.28
CA ALA A 665 47.19 83.47 -99.94
C ALA A 665 47.26 82.17 -100.79
N GLU A 666 46.13 81.50 -101.01
CA GLU A 666 46.04 80.31 -101.87
C GLU A 666 46.40 80.63 -103.33
N ASN A 667 45.97 81.78 -103.86
CA ASN A 667 46.33 82.21 -105.21
C ASN A 667 47.83 82.56 -105.33
N GLN A 668 48.43 83.20 -104.32
CA GLN A 668 49.87 83.51 -104.30
C GLN A 668 50.71 82.23 -104.37
N GLN A 669 50.38 81.22 -103.55
CA GLN A 669 51.07 79.92 -103.58
C GLN A 669 50.93 79.23 -104.94
N ARG A 670 49.74 79.26 -105.54
CA ARG A 670 49.49 78.64 -106.84
C ARG A 670 50.31 79.30 -107.95
N GLN A 671 50.46 80.64 -107.93
CA GLN A 671 51.31 81.35 -108.88
C GLN A 671 52.79 80.96 -108.72
N GLN A 672 53.29 80.87 -107.48
CA GLN A 672 54.68 80.53 -107.20
C GLN A 672 55.02 79.10 -107.62
N ALA A 673 54.10 78.15 -107.40
CA ALA A 673 54.26 76.77 -107.85
C ALA A 673 54.35 76.68 -109.39
N LEU A 674 53.46 77.37 -110.12
CA LEU A 674 53.49 77.41 -111.58
C LEU A 674 54.81 78.00 -112.13
N GLN A 675 55.38 79.02 -111.49
CA GLN A 675 56.68 79.56 -111.90
C GLN A 675 57.83 78.57 -111.72
N GLN A 676 57.83 77.80 -110.63
CA GLN A 676 58.82 76.73 -110.41
C GLN A 676 58.69 75.62 -111.46
N GLU A 677 57.45 75.23 -111.79
CA GLU A 677 57.19 74.23 -112.83
C GLU A 677 57.66 74.69 -114.22
N ILE A 678 57.46 75.96 -114.56
CA ILE A 678 57.99 76.55 -115.81
C ILE A 678 59.52 76.47 -115.84
N ALA A 679 60.20 76.83 -114.75
CA ALA A 679 61.66 76.79 -114.69
C ALA A 679 62.21 75.36 -114.83
N LEU A 680 61.58 74.39 -114.16
CA LEU A 680 61.94 72.97 -114.25
C LEU A 680 61.68 72.41 -115.66
N ALA A 681 60.56 72.75 -116.28
CA ALA A 681 60.25 72.33 -117.65
C ALA A 681 61.23 72.92 -118.67
N ALA A 682 61.74 74.14 -118.45
CA ALA A 682 62.77 74.75 -119.30
C ALA A 682 64.08 73.96 -119.23
N GLN A 683 64.53 73.62 -118.02
CA GLN A 683 65.75 72.85 -117.79
C GLN A 683 65.63 71.42 -118.34
N GLN A 684 64.48 70.76 -118.15
CA GLN A 684 64.25 69.43 -118.72
C GLN A 684 64.27 69.43 -120.24
N MET A 685 63.79 70.52 -120.89
CA MET A 685 63.87 70.65 -122.34
C MET A 685 65.35 70.65 -122.81
N GLU A 686 66.23 71.37 -122.09
CA GLU A 686 67.68 71.33 -122.31
C GLU A 686 68.30 69.94 -122.02
N ASP A 687 67.93 69.29 -120.91
CA ASP A 687 68.45 67.96 -120.55
C ASP A 687 68.04 66.88 -121.56
N TRP A 688 66.79 66.87 -122.03
CA TRP A 688 66.35 65.93 -123.08
C TRP A 688 66.98 66.25 -124.43
N ALA A 689 67.35 67.51 -124.70
CA ALA A 689 68.16 67.85 -125.87
C ALA A 689 69.55 67.20 -125.77
N TRP A 690 70.15 67.15 -124.57
CA TRP A 690 71.45 66.53 -124.33
C TRP A 690 71.41 64.99 -124.25
N LEU A 691 70.50 64.40 -123.50
CA LEU A 691 70.37 62.94 -123.30
C LEU A 691 69.94 62.20 -124.58
N ASN A 692 69.20 62.86 -125.47
CA ASN A 692 68.93 62.33 -126.81
C ASN A 692 70.21 62.19 -127.65
N SER A 693 71.30 62.87 -127.29
CA SER A 693 72.62 62.68 -127.91
C SER A 693 73.45 61.49 -127.37
N LEU A 694 73.16 60.94 -126.17
CA LEU A 694 74.01 59.94 -125.44
C LEU A 694 73.50 58.48 -125.45
N ILE A 695 72.20 58.25 -125.27
CA ILE A 695 71.61 56.91 -125.08
C ILE A 695 70.34 56.75 -125.95
N GLY A 696 70.16 57.68 -126.89
CA GLY A 696 68.99 57.75 -127.76
C GLY A 696 69.10 56.86 -128.98
N SER A 697 68.78 55.56 -128.85
CA SER A 697 68.28 54.77 -129.98
C SER A 697 66.80 54.42 -129.73
N LYS A 698 66.10 54.03 -130.78
CA LYS A 698 64.63 53.87 -130.75
C LYS A 698 64.15 52.59 -130.01
N GLU A 699 65.03 51.69 -129.54
CA GLU A 699 64.64 50.30 -129.14
C GLU A 699 64.99 49.79 -127.69
N GLY A 700 65.95 50.34 -126.90
CA GLY A 700 65.87 50.35 -125.40
C GLY A 700 66.36 49.21 -124.46
N ASP A 701 67.00 48.12 -124.88
CA ASP A 701 67.17 46.88 -124.06
C ASP A 701 68.11 46.87 -122.83
N LYS A 702 68.77 47.96 -122.45
CA LYS A 702 70.02 47.89 -121.66
C LYS A 702 69.94 47.86 -120.10
N PHE A 703 68.84 48.22 -119.42
CA PHE A 703 68.84 48.53 -117.95
C PHE A 703 68.22 47.48 -116.98
N ARG A 704 67.34 46.57 -117.43
CA ARG A 704 66.37 45.88 -116.53
C ARG A 704 66.91 44.76 -115.61
N LYS A 705 67.99 44.07 -115.98
CA LYS A 705 68.36 42.78 -115.37
C LYS A 705 69.15 42.87 -114.05
N PHE A 706 69.64 44.04 -113.67
CA PHE A 706 70.65 44.19 -112.62
C PHE A 706 70.14 44.06 -111.16
N ALA A 707 68.86 44.31 -110.86
CA ALA A 707 68.40 44.56 -109.48
C ALA A 707 67.93 43.34 -108.65
N GLN A 708 67.46 42.25 -109.27
CA GLN A 708 66.76 41.18 -108.53
C GLN A 708 67.69 40.22 -107.74
N GLY A 709 68.99 40.24 -108.01
CA GLY A 709 69.97 39.31 -107.44
C GLY A 709 70.47 39.60 -106.02
N LEU A 710 69.94 40.58 -105.28
CA LEU A 710 70.45 40.91 -103.93
C LEU A 710 69.61 40.34 -102.77
N THR A 711 68.31 40.12 -102.95
CA THR A 711 67.39 39.79 -101.84
C THR A 711 67.42 38.32 -101.43
N LEU A 712 67.68 37.43 -102.39
CA LEU A 712 67.59 35.99 -102.18
C LEU A 712 68.67 35.48 -101.20
N ASP A 713 69.82 36.15 -101.09
CA ASP A 713 70.95 35.70 -100.26
C ASP A 713 70.65 35.72 -98.75
N ASN A 714 69.88 36.71 -98.27
CA ASN A 714 69.63 36.89 -96.83
C ASN A 714 68.69 35.82 -96.24
N LEU A 715 67.72 35.34 -97.02
CA LEU A 715 66.71 34.37 -96.57
C LEU A 715 67.33 32.99 -96.29
N VAL A 716 68.31 32.61 -97.09
CA VAL A 716 68.99 31.31 -96.98
C VAL A 716 69.75 31.19 -95.65
N TRP A 717 70.35 32.29 -95.19
CA TRP A 717 71.15 32.31 -93.97
C TRP A 717 70.34 31.95 -92.70
N LEU A 718 69.13 32.49 -92.55
CA LEU A 718 68.26 32.20 -91.39
C LEU A 718 67.74 30.76 -91.37
N ALA A 719 67.43 30.19 -92.53
CA ALA A 719 66.91 28.82 -92.65
C ALA A 719 67.87 27.77 -92.09
N ASN A 720 69.16 27.93 -92.36
CA ASN A 720 70.20 27.02 -91.87
C ASN A 720 70.34 27.00 -90.36
N HIS A 721 70.09 28.14 -89.70
CA HIS A 721 70.16 28.21 -88.24
C HIS A 721 69.08 27.36 -87.56
N GLN A 722 67.85 27.34 -88.10
CA GLN A 722 66.77 26.51 -87.55
C GLN A 722 66.91 25.04 -87.90
N LEU A 723 67.36 24.73 -89.11
CA LEU A 723 67.62 23.36 -89.55
C LEU A 723 68.61 22.65 -88.61
N ASN A 724 69.66 23.35 -88.19
CA ASN A 724 70.68 22.77 -87.33
C ASN A 724 70.17 22.41 -85.91
N ARG A 725 69.15 23.12 -85.40
CA ARG A 725 68.50 22.80 -84.11
C ARG A 725 67.54 21.61 -84.22
N LEU A 726 66.87 21.46 -85.36
CA LEU A 726 65.88 20.41 -85.60
C LEU A 726 66.53 19.07 -85.95
N HIS A 727 67.50 19.09 -86.87
CA HIS A 727 68.26 17.92 -87.28
C HIS A 727 69.57 18.38 -87.95
N GLY A 728 70.71 18.21 -87.27
CA GLY A 728 72.01 18.79 -87.65
C GLY A 728 72.71 18.22 -88.91
N ARG A 729 71.96 17.71 -89.90
CA ARG A 729 72.51 17.03 -91.09
C ARG A 729 72.54 17.89 -92.37
N TYR A 730 71.66 18.87 -92.53
CA TYR A 730 71.45 19.58 -93.81
C TYR A 730 71.62 21.12 -93.72
N GLN A 731 72.14 21.76 -94.79
CA GLN A 731 72.28 23.22 -94.99
C GLN A 731 71.83 23.67 -96.41
N LEU A 732 71.63 24.97 -96.68
CA LEU A 732 71.09 25.59 -97.93
C LEU A 732 72.00 26.71 -98.50
N GLN A 733 72.06 26.89 -99.84
CA GLN A 733 72.84 27.93 -100.58
C GLN A 733 72.20 28.44 -101.92
N ARG A 734 72.66 29.55 -102.54
CA ARG A 734 72.16 30.14 -103.84
C ARG A 734 73.11 29.92 -105.03
N LYS A 735 72.56 29.78 -106.25
CA LYS A 735 73.29 29.65 -107.53
C LYS A 735 73.74 31.00 -108.16
N ALA A 736 74.88 31.03 -108.86
CA ALA A 736 75.52 32.23 -109.43
C ALA A 736 75.18 32.51 -110.92
N SER A 737 73.90 32.72 -111.25
CA SER A 737 73.38 32.97 -112.62
C SER A 737 72.56 34.27 -112.67
N GLU A 738 72.30 34.82 -113.88
CA GLU A 738 71.29 35.90 -114.08
C GLU A 738 69.85 35.45 -113.68
N ALA A 739 69.64 34.15 -113.37
CA ALA A 739 68.40 33.58 -112.84
C ALA A 739 68.53 33.16 -111.34
N LEU A 740 67.43 33.26 -110.57
CA LEU A 740 67.36 33.19 -109.09
C LEU A 740 66.97 31.79 -108.54
N GLU A 741 67.92 30.90 -108.18
CA GLU A 741 67.67 29.49 -107.73
C GLU A 741 68.50 29.05 -106.48
N LEU A 742 68.06 28.01 -105.71
CA LEU A 742 68.65 27.48 -104.44
C LEU A 742 69.10 25.99 -104.48
N GLU A 743 70.04 25.58 -103.62
CA GLU A 743 70.64 24.23 -103.48
C GLU A 743 70.79 23.78 -101.99
N VAL A 744 70.85 22.48 -101.70
CA VAL A 744 71.03 21.87 -100.34
C VAL A 744 72.43 21.25 -100.21
N VAL A 745 73.02 21.25 -99.02
CA VAL A 745 74.32 20.66 -98.68
C VAL A 745 74.13 19.62 -97.57
N ASP A 746 74.54 18.36 -97.78
CA ASP A 746 74.49 17.26 -96.80
C ASP A 746 75.85 17.16 -96.06
N THR A 747 75.88 17.54 -94.79
CA THR A 747 77.13 17.64 -93.99
C THR A 747 77.68 16.27 -93.59
N TRP A 748 76.86 15.22 -93.58
CA TRP A 748 77.32 13.85 -93.27
C TRP A 748 77.97 13.18 -94.48
N GLN A 749 77.80 13.74 -95.68
CA GLN A 749 78.42 13.27 -96.91
C GLN A 749 79.49 14.25 -97.42
N ALA A 750 80.41 14.66 -96.54
CA ALA A 750 81.54 15.53 -96.89
C ALA A 750 81.09 16.76 -97.72
N ASP A 751 80.02 17.43 -97.25
CA ASP A 751 79.43 18.63 -97.85
C ASP A 751 79.01 18.48 -99.33
N ALA A 752 78.50 17.31 -99.70
CA ALA A 752 77.95 17.10 -101.03
C ALA A 752 76.73 18.01 -101.27
N VAL A 753 76.84 18.88 -102.28
CA VAL A 753 75.75 19.75 -102.73
C VAL A 753 74.77 18.94 -103.59
N ARG A 754 73.50 18.98 -103.23
CA ARG A 754 72.40 18.31 -103.91
C ARG A 754 71.30 19.30 -104.25
N ASP A 755 70.59 19.01 -105.34
CA ASP A 755 69.37 19.72 -105.66
C ASP A 755 68.28 19.35 -104.64
N THR A 756 67.52 20.36 -104.22
CA THR A 756 66.36 20.28 -103.30
C THR A 756 65.35 19.17 -103.63
N ARG A 757 65.29 18.68 -104.87
CA ARG A 757 64.34 17.65 -105.33
C ARG A 757 64.68 16.21 -104.94
N THR A 758 65.81 15.95 -104.27
CA THR A 758 66.34 14.59 -104.01
C THR A 758 66.21 14.07 -102.55
N LEU A 759 65.49 14.80 -101.68
CA LEU A 759 65.34 14.50 -100.25
C LEU A 759 64.19 13.51 -99.94
N SER A 760 64.30 12.74 -98.84
CA SER A 760 63.23 11.82 -98.37
C SER A 760 62.03 12.57 -97.79
N GLY A 761 60.84 11.94 -97.75
CA GLY A 761 59.59 12.57 -97.30
C GLY A 761 59.64 13.16 -95.88
N GLY A 762 60.37 12.52 -94.94
CA GLY A 762 60.60 13.07 -93.60
C GLY A 762 61.60 14.24 -93.58
N GLU A 763 62.63 14.18 -94.43
CA GLU A 763 63.69 15.21 -94.52
C GLU A 763 63.16 16.49 -95.17
N SER A 764 62.34 16.36 -96.22
CA SER A 764 61.68 17.49 -96.88
C SER A 764 60.75 18.23 -95.92
N PHE A 765 60.11 17.53 -94.99
CA PHE A 765 59.27 18.16 -93.96
C PHE A 765 60.12 19.00 -93.02
N LEU A 766 61.26 18.49 -92.54
CA LEU A 766 62.17 19.23 -91.66
C LEU A 766 62.79 20.46 -92.33
N VAL A 767 63.22 20.36 -93.60
CA VAL A 767 63.75 21.51 -94.36
C VAL A 767 62.68 22.58 -94.56
N SER A 768 61.46 22.18 -94.90
CA SER A 768 60.33 23.10 -95.09
C SER A 768 59.91 23.77 -93.78
N LEU A 769 59.90 23.01 -92.67
CA LEU A 769 59.62 23.54 -91.34
C LEU A 769 60.69 24.56 -90.93
N ALA A 770 61.97 24.27 -91.15
CA ALA A 770 63.07 25.20 -90.88
C ALA A 770 63.01 26.47 -91.76
N LEU A 771 62.66 26.34 -93.05
CA LEU A 771 62.50 27.48 -93.95
C LEU A 771 61.30 28.34 -93.56
N ALA A 772 60.19 27.71 -93.16
CA ALA A 772 59.00 28.42 -92.66
C ALA A 772 59.28 29.15 -91.34
N LEU A 773 60.02 28.52 -90.41
CA LEU A 773 60.49 29.15 -89.18
C LEU A 773 61.45 30.33 -89.48
N ALA A 774 62.35 30.19 -90.45
CA ALA A 774 63.25 31.27 -90.85
C ALA A 774 62.57 32.41 -91.60
N LEU A 775 61.53 32.12 -92.40
CA LEU A 775 60.69 33.15 -93.00
C LEU A 775 59.92 33.92 -91.92
N SER A 776 59.46 33.22 -90.88
CA SER A 776 58.87 33.84 -89.70
C SER A 776 59.87 34.76 -88.98
N ASP A 777 61.13 34.35 -88.86
CA ASP A 777 62.20 35.16 -88.25
C ASP A 777 62.60 36.37 -89.14
N LEU A 778 62.71 36.22 -90.47
CA LEU A 778 63.08 37.31 -91.42
C LEU A 778 62.07 38.47 -91.40
N VAL A 779 60.79 38.17 -91.14
CA VAL A 779 59.67 39.13 -91.17
C VAL A 779 59.41 39.77 -89.79
N SER A 780 60.08 39.30 -88.72
CA SER A 780 59.80 39.66 -87.31
C SER A 780 59.99 41.15 -86.94
N HIS A 781 60.66 41.97 -87.74
CA HIS A 781 60.84 43.39 -87.42
C HIS A 781 59.62 44.27 -87.77
N LYS A 782 58.70 43.80 -88.63
CA LYS A 782 57.51 44.58 -89.03
C LYS A 782 56.17 43.98 -88.61
N THR A 783 56.09 42.67 -88.42
CA THR A 783 54.85 41.95 -88.07
C THR A 783 55.20 40.67 -87.32
N ARG A 784 54.96 40.62 -86.00
CA ARG A 784 55.18 39.41 -85.18
C ARG A 784 54.06 38.40 -85.41
N ILE A 785 54.44 37.18 -85.80
CA ILE A 785 53.55 36.02 -85.93
C ILE A 785 53.79 35.14 -84.70
N ASP A 786 52.90 35.24 -83.71
CA ASP A 786 53.03 34.58 -82.39
C ASP A 786 52.28 33.22 -82.32
N SER A 787 51.53 32.87 -83.37
CA SER A 787 50.79 31.61 -83.46
C SER A 787 51.14 30.82 -84.72
N LEU A 788 51.38 29.52 -84.55
CA LEU A 788 51.68 28.58 -85.64
C LEU A 788 50.75 27.38 -85.52
N PHE A 789 50.02 27.07 -86.59
CA PHE A 789 49.17 25.88 -86.67
C PHE A 789 49.78 24.87 -87.62
N LEU A 790 49.95 23.64 -87.15
CA LEU A 790 50.47 22.51 -87.92
C LEU A 790 49.36 21.47 -88.06
N ASP A 791 48.96 21.20 -89.29
CA ASP A 791 47.87 20.28 -89.62
C ASP A 791 48.43 19.02 -90.31
N GLU A 792 48.28 17.86 -89.65
CA GLU A 792 48.51 16.51 -90.20
C GLU A 792 49.83 16.27 -90.98
N GLY A 793 50.97 16.59 -90.36
CA GLY A 793 52.32 16.29 -90.89
C GLY A 793 53.10 15.21 -90.13
N PHE A 794 52.54 14.69 -89.04
CA PHE A 794 53.25 13.81 -88.10
C PHE A 794 53.09 12.32 -88.41
N GLY A 795 52.12 11.95 -89.25
CA GLY A 795 51.83 10.54 -89.59
C GLY A 795 52.87 9.85 -90.49
N THR A 796 53.75 10.61 -91.14
CA THR A 796 54.84 10.09 -91.98
C THR A 796 56.16 9.91 -91.21
N LEU A 797 56.18 10.24 -89.92
CA LEU A 797 57.36 10.16 -89.06
C LEU A 797 57.37 8.81 -88.32
N ASP A 798 58.57 8.23 -88.21
CA ASP A 798 58.84 7.13 -87.31
C ASP A 798 58.86 7.62 -85.85
N SER A 799 58.70 6.71 -84.90
CA SER A 799 58.49 7.04 -83.49
C SER A 799 59.62 7.88 -82.87
N GLU A 800 60.87 7.69 -83.30
CA GLU A 800 62.03 8.42 -82.76
C GLU A 800 62.08 9.88 -83.29
N THR A 801 61.82 10.07 -84.59
CA THR A 801 61.75 11.41 -85.20
C THR A 801 60.52 12.19 -84.73
N LEU A 802 59.41 11.51 -84.45
CA LEU A 802 58.21 12.12 -83.88
C LEU A 802 58.48 12.68 -82.48
N ASP A 803 59.17 11.94 -81.61
CA ASP A 803 59.55 12.42 -80.27
C ASP A 803 60.46 13.65 -80.35
N THR A 804 61.45 13.65 -81.26
CA THR A 804 62.35 14.80 -81.45
C THR A 804 61.60 16.03 -81.94
N ALA A 805 60.66 15.85 -82.88
CA ALA A 805 59.81 16.94 -83.35
C ALA A 805 58.90 17.48 -82.22
N LEU A 806 58.38 16.62 -81.35
CA LEU A 806 57.56 17.03 -80.20
C LEU A 806 58.38 17.80 -79.16
N ASP A 807 59.60 17.35 -78.83
CA ASP A 807 60.50 18.08 -77.93
C ASP A 807 60.84 19.48 -78.48
N ALA A 808 61.01 19.60 -79.81
CA ALA A 808 61.24 20.90 -80.45
C ALA A 808 60.01 21.82 -80.40
N LEU A 809 58.80 21.27 -80.53
CA LEU A 809 57.56 22.03 -80.35
C LEU A 809 57.36 22.46 -78.89
N ASP A 810 57.71 21.62 -77.92
CA ASP A 810 57.68 21.98 -76.49
C ASP A 810 58.66 23.12 -76.18
N ALA A 811 59.88 23.08 -76.73
CA ALA A 811 60.84 24.17 -76.60
C ALA A 811 60.34 25.48 -77.21
N LEU A 812 59.60 25.42 -78.32
CA LEU A 812 58.98 26.58 -78.94
C LEU A 812 57.78 27.10 -78.12
N ASN A 813 56.96 26.23 -77.53
CA ASN A 813 55.89 26.65 -76.62
C ASN A 813 56.45 27.35 -75.36
N ALA A 814 57.58 26.87 -74.81
CA ALA A 814 58.28 27.53 -73.70
C ALA A 814 58.80 28.95 -74.05
N SER A 815 59.00 29.25 -75.34
CA SER A 815 59.37 30.60 -75.81
C SER A 815 58.20 31.60 -75.85
N GLY A 816 56.99 31.15 -75.51
CA GLY A 816 55.77 31.97 -75.46
C GLY A 816 54.97 31.98 -76.76
N LYS A 817 55.35 31.18 -77.77
CA LYS A 817 54.59 31.04 -79.02
C LYS A 817 53.47 30.02 -78.88
N ALA A 818 52.26 30.39 -79.28
CA ALA A 818 51.09 29.51 -79.21
C ALA A 818 51.10 28.55 -80.42
N ILE A 819 51.44 27.29 -80.17
CA ILE A 819 51.48 26.25 -81.20
C ILE A 819 50.22 25.40 -81.12
N GLY A 820 49.44 25.39 -82.19
CA GLY A 820 48.30 24.50 -82.36
C GLY A 820 48.65 23.34 -83.26
N VAL A 821 48.43 22.11 -82.80
CA VAL A 821 48.68 20.91 -83.60
C VAL A 821 47.38 20.14 -83.79
N ILE A 822 47.06 19.82 -85.05
CA ILE A 822 45.93 18.97 -85.43
C ILE A 822 46.50 17.63 -85.88
N SER A 823 46.18 16.56 -85.14
CA SER A 823 46.59 15.22 -85.51
C SER A 823 45.64 14.14 -84.98
N HIS A 824 45.53 13.06 -85.74
CA HIS A 824 44.85 11.83 -85.36
C HIS A 824 45.76 10.79 -84.64
N VAL A 825 47.07 11.03 -84.54
CA VAL A 825 48.04 10.08 -83.97
C VAL A 825 47.81 9.89 -82.46
N GLU A 826 47.59 8.65 -82.01
CA GLU A 826 47.27 8.38 -80.61
C GLU A 826 48.40 8.70 -79.64
N ALA A 827 49.67 8.56 -80.05
CA ALA A 827 50.83 8.90 -79.21
C ALA A 827 50.84 10.36 -78.73
N MET A 828 50.28 11.29 -79.50
CA MET A 828 50.17 12.70 -79.10
C MET A 828 49.11 12.95 -78.02
N LYS A 829 48.09 12.09 -77.90
CA LYS A 829 47.03 12.24 -76.89
C LYS A 829 47.53 12.03 -75.46
N GLU A 830 48.67 11.38 -75.25
CA GLU A 830 49.22 11.23 -73.89
C GLU A 830 50.15 12.39 -73.49
N ARG A 831 50.85 12.99 -74.46
CA ARG A 831 51.84 14.06 -74.19
C ARG A 831 51.22 15.44 -74.00
N ILE A 832 50.13 15.77 -74.68
CA ILE A 832 49.50 17.09 -74.58
C ILE A 832 48.24 16.99 -73.69
N PRO A 833 48.27 17.48 -72.44
CA PRO A 833 47.15 17.31 -71.51
C PRO A 833 45.93 18.19 -71.86
N VAL A 834 46.15 19.34 -72.50
CA VAL A 834 45.07 20.25 -72.91
C VAL A 834 44.57 19.85 -74.29
N GLN A 835 43.37 19.25 -74.34
CA GLN A 835 42.81 18.71 -75.59
C GLN A 835 41.41 19.26 -75.85
N ILE A 836 41.19 19.68 -77.09
CA ILE A 836 39.85 19.97 -77.60
C ILE A 836 39.36 18.71 -78.33
N LYS A 837 38.63 17.84 -77.61
CA LYS A 837 38.09 16.58 -78.17
C LYS A 837 36.78 16.84 -78.92
N VAL A 838 36.77 16.52 -80.21
CA VAL A 838 35.57 16.62 -81.06
C VAL A 838 34.84 15.27 -81.10
N LYS A 839 33.58 15.22 -80.64
CA LYS A 839 32.73 14.01 -80.66
C LYS A 839 31.67 14.16 -81.77
N LYS A 840 31.51 13.14 -82.61
CA LYS A 840 30.46 13.11 -83.65
C LYS A 840 29.12 12.67 -83.03
N ILE A 841 28.03 13.41 -83.26
CA ILE A 841 26.69 13.06 -82.73
C ILE A 841 25.96 12.18 -83.76
N ASN A 842 25.41 11.05 -83.29
CA ASN A 842 24.76 9.97 -84.05
C ASN A 842 24.07 10.40 -85.37
N GLY A 843 24.81 10.27 -86.48
CA GLY A 843 24.26 10.16 -87.84
C GLY A 843 23.67 11.41 -88.51
N LEU A 844 23.68 12.59 -87.86
CA LEU A 844 23.04 13.82 -88.38
C LEU A 844 24.00 14.81 -89.07
N GLY A 845 25.29 14.46 -89.24
CA GLY A 845 26.28 15.33 -89.91
C GLY A 845 26.86 16.46 -89.04
N TYR A 846 26.43 16.58 -87.78
CA TYR A 846 26.94 17.56 -86.83
C TYR A 846 27.92 16.94 -85.83
N SER A 847 29.01 17.65 -85.55
CA SER A 847 29.98 17.33 -84.49
C SER A 847 29.84 18.30 -83.34
N ARG A 848 30.12 17.84 -82.11
CA ARG A 848 29.98 18.63 -80.90
C ARG A 848 31.24 18.56 -80.05
N LEU A 849 31.58 19.71 -79.47
CA LEU A 849 32.58 19.87 -78.42
C LEU A 849 31.96 19.62 -77.03
N ASP A 850 32.79 19.31 -76.03
CA ASP A 850 32.30 19.05 -74.68
C ASP A 850 31.53 20.25 -74.09
N LYS A 851 30.53 19.98 -73.24
CA LYS A 851 29.59 21.01 -72.73
C LYS A 851 30.27 22.18 -71.99
N ALA A 852 31.49 22.00 -71.48
CA ALA A 852 32.26 23.07 -70.83
C ALA A 852 32.65 24.22 -71.79
N TYR A 853 32.63 23.98 -73.11
CA TYR A 853 32.89 24.98 -74.14
C TYR A 853 31.59 25.59 -74.71
N ALA A 854 30.44 25.33 -74.09
CA ALA A 854 29.20 26.02 -74.43
C ALA A 854 29.27 27.46 -73.91
N VAL A 855 29.24 28.42 -74.83
CA VAL A 855 29.20 29.86 -74.53
C VAL A 855 27.73 30.27 -74.34
N GLU A 856 27.41 31.00 -73.27
CA GLU A 856 26.09 31.64 -73.06
C GLU A 856 25.82 32.75 -74.07
#